data_AF-A0A3B4UYF8-F1
#
_entry.id   AF-A0A3B4UYF8-F1
#
_cell.length_a   1.000
_cell.length_b   1.000
_cell.length_c   1.000
_cell.angle_alpha   90.00
_cell.angle_beta   90.00
_cell.angle_gamma   90.00
#
_symmetry.space_group_name_H-M   'P 1'
#
loop_
_entity.id
_entity.type
_entity.pdbx_description
1 polymer ?
#
loop_
_entity_poly.entity_id
_entity_poly.type
_entity_poly.pdbx_seq_one_letter_code
_entity_poly.pdbx_strand_id
1 'polypeptide(L)'
;MEEELCRLRSQTELHRMQTTVIATLEGERAALERDRDTLRSTQDALRTAQRKCDQLELTTQTLKAELERQGRSLETSRRREEELEAELREATLEAESLARARDQASLEASRLEQEKEVCQSELDGQRKEGRQREREAARLRQQLESTTLALEHSNQRARALDAEHRRVCQQLSESKELCTRLQDLEKDLSTRLTSMEEGKQQLQEQYADAQAKISSLSQDLSNEQACSQKLSAEVERLSQKLQKAEAEKKVATDSLNQSQERIESLSKCLKKSESLLQLEKQRRSVDEEATSDSDSSNKMHICQTHTQETSPLNQSPEASKGRDLSISHDYSTGGTERLLSERLRELEKEVDQASLSSQHSAALARCSESEARCASLEAESKVWAREREESVARMEALRRDHERMTALQQRQEVELEELLDKHSQLRSSNRSLEAQHRELEARYKELLDGKAQLEEREQEMKMERQEMEAEAQRRVERERELERLKDDNERLQAHQKEWLASQAELLAQGSVLRGELSASQLERTRLEGELSALRETNQSLDLSNARLTSQYQLLTQLKGNMEEENRQLAEQNQGLLKENRALLEQSLERRDQHYSQQREYQEKLSELRREKQKLVEKIMDQYRVLEPNMQSPNIKAKKSNWIADRMKKLIKPRGGGREGRALFTAAGSVENLADSTEFTSDAHTSQPDPRSAPVSPSLLRKAPSQTEPDISVPGTPTLRSGSGGRRKLGSRHGWGLGLARGGSGVSQSFSPGDNKTPPRQRLRSSQNTPTVLWEGDRGETNAPQAADTALTTQGSVDEDQGKDNQHSSDDTATA
;
A
#
# COMPACT_ATOMS: atom_id res chain seq x y z
N MET A 1 90.88 -5.65 -148.86
CA MET A 1 91.05 -6.89 -148.06
C MET A 1 91.66 -6.62 -146.70
N GLU A 2 92.96 -6.31 -146.59
CA GLU A 2 93.62 -6.23 -145.27
C GLU A 2 93.10 -5.07 -144.39
N GLU A 3 92.91 -3.87 -144.96
CA GLU A 3 92.31 -2.75 -144.22
C GLU A 3 90.89 -3.05 -143.69
N GLU A 4 90.10 -3.80 -144.46
CA GLU A 4 88.74 -4.20 -144.08
C GLU A 4 88.77 -5.26 -142.96
N LEU A 5 89.73 -6.20 -143.01
CA LEU A 5 89.99 -7.12 -141.91
C LEU A 5 90.46 -6.38 -140.65
N CYS A 6 91.27 -5.32 -140.77
CA CYS A 6 91.64 -4.45 -139.65
C CYS A 6 90.45 -3.66 -139.09
N ARG A 7 89.58 -3.10 -139.95
CA ARG A 7 88.34 -2.41 -139.52
C ARG A 7 87.38 -3.39 -138.82
N LEU A 8 87.18 -4.59 -139.37
CA LEU A 8 86.34 -5.63 -138.75
C LEU A 8 86.92 -6.16 -137.44
N ARG A 9 88.25 -6.29 -137.31
CA ARG A 9 88.92 -6.59 -136.03
C ARG A 9 88.67 -5.48 -135.02
N SER A 10 88.95 -4.22 -135.37
CA SER A 10 88.69 -3.07 -134.48
C SER A 10 87.23 -2.94 -134.09
N GLN A 11 86.28 -3.19 -135.01
CA GLN A 11 84.85 -3.18 -134.69
C GLN A 11 84.42 -4.37 -133.80
N THR A 12 84.96 -5.57 -134.00
CA THR A 12 84.69 -6.72 -133.12
C THR A 12 85.37 -6.58 -131.76
N GLU A 13 86.51 -5.89 -131.67
CA GLU A 13 87.15 -5.48 -130.41
C GLU A 13 86.33 -4.41 -129.69
N LEU A 14 85.85 -3.38 -130.40
CA LEU A 14 84.92 -2.38 -129.86
C LEU A 14 83.64 -3.05 -129.33
N HIS A 15 83.02 -3.94 -130.09
CA HIS A 15 81.83 -4.67 -129.65
C HIS A 15 82.14 -5.61 -128.47
N ARG A 16 83.30 -6.26 -128.40
CA ARG A 16 83.73 -7.02 -127.22
C ARG A 16 83.85 -6.11 -125.99
N MET A 17 84.50 -4.95 -126.13
CA MET A 17 84.61 -3.97 -125.05
C MET A 17 83.26 -3.43 -124.60
N GLN A 18 82.36 -3.12 -125.54
CA GLN A 18 80.98 -2.72 -125.25
C GLN A 18 80.23 -3.81 -124.49
N THR A 19 80.30 -5.08 -124.93
CA THR A 19 79.68 -6.21 -124.24
C THR A 19 80.26 -6.40 -122.84
N THR A 20 81.57 -6.25 -122.63
CA THR A 20 82.15 -6.31 -121.27
C THR A 20 81.70 -5.15 -120.38
N VAL A 21 81.60 -3.92 -120.92
CA VAL A 21 81.14 -2.75 -120.15
C VAL A 21 79.66 -2.84 -119.82
N ILE A 22 78.84 -3.35 -120.75
CA ILE A 22 77.41 -3.63 -120.50
C ILE A 22 77.30 -4.71 -119.41
N ALA A 23 78.04 -5.82 -119.51
CA ALA A 23 78.02 -6.87 -118.50
C ALA A 23 78.48 -6.40 -117.11
N THR A 24 79.47 -5.50 -117.02
CA THR A 24 79.84 -4.89 -115.72
C THR A 24 78.75 -3.96 -115.20
N LEU A 25 78.16 -3.11 -116.05
CA LEU A 25 77.07 -2.20 -115.64
C LEU A 25 75.78 -2.97 -115.26
N GLU A 26 75.49 -4.09 -115.91
CA GLU A 26 74.40 -5.00 -115.53
C GLU A 26 74.70 -5.73 -114.22
N GLY A 27 75.96 -6.13 -113.99
CA GLY A 27 76.42 -6.69 -112.72
C GLY A 27 76.32 -5.68 -111.56
N GLU A 28 76.79 -4.44 -111.77
CA GLU A 28 76.67 -3.33 -110.82
C GLU A 28 75.22 -2.95 -110.57
N ARG A 29 74.39 -2.84 -111.61
CA ARG A 29 72.94 -2.63 -111.45
C ARG A 29 72.32 -3.75 -110.63
N ALA A 30 72.63 -5.01 -110.92
CA ALA A 30 72.10 -6.14 -110.16
C ALA A 30 72.61 -6.17 -108.71
N ALA A 31 73.81 -5.65 -108.42
CA ALA A 31 74.28 -5.43 -107.05
C ALA A 31 73.45 -4.34 -106.37
N LEU A 32 73.34 -3.15 -106.98
CA LEU A 32 72.56 -2.02 -106.48
C LEU A 32 71.07 -2.36 -106.30
N GLU A 33 70.49 -3.24 -107.11
CA GLU A 33 69.11 -3.72 -106.92
C GLU A 33 68.98 -4.64 -105.69
N ARG A 34 69.98 -5.50 -105.41
CA ARG A 34 70.04 -6.29 -104.16
C ARG A 34 70.28 -5.39 -102.95
N ASP A 35 71.14 -4.39 -103.06
CA ASP A 35 71.42 -3.43 -101.99
C ASP A 35 70.18 -2.57 -101.68
N ARG A 36 69.46 -2.11 -102.72
CA ARG A 36 68.17 -1.42 -102.59
C ARG A 36 67.13 -2.29 -101.88
N ASP A 37 67.01 -3.56 -102.25
CA ASP A 37 65.95 -4.43 -101.74
C ASP A 37 66.29 -5.02 -100.35
N THR A 38 67.57 -5.18 -100.03
CA THR A 38 68.01 -5.41 -98.63
C THR A 38 67.82 -4.15 -97.77
N LEU A 39 68.14 -2.95 -98.26
CA LEU A 39 67.86 -1.69 -97.57
C LEU A 39 66.36 -1.52 -97.30
N ARG A 40 65.49 -1.82 -98.27
CA ARG A 40 64.02 -1.87 -98.07
C ARG A 40 63.63 -2.86 -96.97
N SER A 41 64.16 -4.08 -97.01
CA SER A 41 63.95 -5.10 -95.97
C SER A 41 64.38 -4.60 -94.57
N THR A 42 65.54 -3.93 -94.45
CA THR A 42 65.95 -3.31 -93.17
C THR A 42 65.07 -2.13 -92.76
N GLN A 43 64.57 -1.32 -93.69
CA GLN A 43 63.65 -0.22 -93.40
C GLN A 43 62.31 -0.76 -92.87
N ASP A 44 61.76 -1.82 -93.46
CA ASP A 44 60.53 -2.45 -92.99
C ASP A 44 60.73 -3.22 -91.68
N ALA A 45 61.89 -3.87 -91.50
CA ALA A 45 62.28 -4.42 -90.20
C ALA A 45 62.31 -3.33 -89.11
N LEU A 46 62.96 -2.19 -89.37
CA LEU A 46 62.98 -1.03 -88.46
C LEU A 46 61.57 -0.46 -88.21
N ARG A 47 60.69 -0.37 -89.22
CA ARG A 47 59.28 0.01 -89.03
C ARG A 47 58.53 -0.96 -88.13
N THR A 48 58.77 -2.27 -88.24
CA THR A 48 58.15 -3.25 -87.32
C THR A 48 58.77 -3.21 -85.92
N ALA A 49 60.06 -2.87 -85.79
CA ALA A 49 60.72 -2.68 -84.51
C ALA A 49 60.17 -1.43 -83.79
N GLN A 50 60.02 -0.31 -84.49
CA GLN A 50 59.42 0.91 -83.94
C GLN A 50 58.01 0.63 -83.40
N ARG A 51 57.13 0.01 -84.19
CA ARG A 51 55.77 -0.36 -83.74
C ARG A 51 55.77 -1.24 -82.49
N LYS A 52 56.79 -2.10 -82.30
CA LYS A 52 56.96 -2.91 -81.09
C LYS A 52 57.47 -2.06 -79.91
N CYS A 53 58.34 -1.08 -80.15
CA CYS A 53 58.74 -0.11 -79.14
C CYS A 53 57.54 0.73 -78.68
N ASP A 54 56.78 1.30 -79.63
CA ASP A 54 55.55 2.07 -79.35
C ASP A 54 54.55 1.23 -78.51
N GLN A 55 54.37 -0.04 -78.87
CA GLN A 55 53.53 -0.98 -78.13
C GLN A 55 54.06 -1.29 -76.72
N LEU A 56 55.38 -1.47 -76.56
CA LEU A 56 56.01 -1.72 -75.27
C LEU A 56 55.98 -0.49 -74.36
N GLU A 57 56.10 0.72 -74.92
CA GLU A 57 55.94 1.98 -74.20
C GLU A 57 54.50 2.12 -73.70
N LEU A 58 53.49 1.85 -74.54
CA LEU A 58 52.08 1.83 -74.13
C LEU A 58 51.82 0.82 -73.01
N THR A 59 52.31 -0.42 -73.11
CA THR A 59 52.17 -1.41 -72.02
C THR A 59 52.91 -1.00 -70.75
N THR A 60 54.05 -0.30 -70.89
CA THR A 60 54.78 0.25 -69.72
C THR A 60 54.01 1.39 -69.06
N GLN A 61 53.30 2.21 -69.84
CA GLN A 61 52.43 3.28 -69.33
C GLN A 61 51.20 2.70 -68.62
N THR A 62 50.54 1.67 -69.17
CA THR A 62 49.39 1.04 -68.49
C THR A 62 49.82 0.35 -67.19
N LEU A 63 50.95 -0.39 -67.18
CA LEU A 63 51.47 -1.02 -65.97
C LEU A 63 51.86 0.01 -64.89
N LYS A 64 52.41 1.18 -65.26
CA LYS A 64 52.65 2.29 -64.31
C LYS A 64 51.34 2.82 -63.71
N ALA A 65 50.32 3.06 -64.54
CA ALA A 65 49.02 3.52 -64.06
C ALA A 65 48.32 2.49 -63.16
N GLU A 66 48.47 1.19 -63.45
CA GLU A 66 47.99 0.12 -62.59
C GLU A 66 48.75 0.03 -61.26
N LEU A 67 50.07 0.21 -61.27
CA LEU A 67 50.89 0.23 -60.06
C LEU A 67 50.52 1.43 -59.16
N GLU A 68 50.33 2.62 -59.73
CA GLU A 68 49.81 3.78 -58.98
C GLU A 68 48.40 3.52 -58.42
N ARG A 69 47.50 2.90 -59.20
CA ARG A 69 46.16 2.53 -58.75
C ARG A 69 46.21 1.53 -57.60
N GLN A 70 47.11 0.55 -57.65
CA GLN A 70 47.36 -0.40 -56.57
C GLN A 70 47.95 0.28 -55.34
N GLY A 71 48.93 1.19 -55.50
CA GLY A 71 49.49 1.99 -54.41
C GLY A 71 48.42 2.76 -53.64
N ARG A 72 47.59 3.54 -54.34
CA ARG A 72 46.45 4.28 -53.74
C ARG A 72 45.41 3.33 -53.10
N SER A 73 45.23 2.14 -53.64
CA SER A 73 44.36 1.11 -53.05
C SER A 73 44.96 0.49 -51.78
N LEU A 74 46.27 0.32 -51.71
CA LEU A 74 46.98 -0.18 -50.53
C LEU A 74 47.04 0.90 -49.43
N GLU A 75 47.29 2.16 -49.78
CA GLU A 75 47.22 3.30 -48.85
C GLU A 75 45.83 3.42 -48.21
N THR A 76 44.75 3.29 -48.99
CA THR A 76 43.39 3.31 -48.43
C THR A 76 42.99 2.01 -47.73
N SER A 77 43.66 0.88 -47.97
CA SER A 77 43.53 -0.30 -47.10
C SER A 77 44.21 -0.05 -45.76
N ARG A 78 45.46 0.43 -45.80
CA ARG A 78 46.29 0.71 -44.62
C ARG A 78 45.64 1.72 -43.68
N ARG A 79 45.08 2.83 -44.19
CA ARG A 79 44.37 3.80 -43.35
C ARG A 79 43.16 3.17 -42.65
N ARG A 80 42.41 2.29 -43.32
CA ARG A 80 41.32 1.53 -42.68
C ARG A 80 41.80 0.52 -41.65
N GLU A 81 43.00 -0.04 -41.83
CA GLU A 81 43.61 -0.91 -40.83
C GLU A 81 44.09 -0.10 -39.61
N GLU A 82 44.67 1.08 -39.82
CA GLU A 82 45.03 2.04 -38.76
C GLU A 82 43.78 2.58 -38.02
N GLU A 83 42.69 2.86 -38.73
CA GLU A 83 41.37 3.23 -38.20
C GLU A 83 40.76 2.09 -37.35
N LEU A 84 40.68 0.87 -37.88
CA LEU A 84 40.15 -0.30 -37.15
C LEU A 84 40.99 -0.69 -35.93
N GLU A 85 42.32 -0.48 -35.97
CA GLU A 85 43.16 -0.65 -34.79
C GLU A 85 42.93 0.45 -33.74
N ALA A 86 42.50 1.66 -34.12
CA ALA A 86 42.13 2.71 -33.18
C ALA A 86 40.78 2.38 -32.51
N GLU A 87 39.75 2.03 -33.30
CA GLU A 87 38.45 1.56 -32.80
C GLU A 87 38.61 0.37 -31.83
N LEU A 88 39.50 -0.58 -32.15
CA LEU A 88 39.79 -1.72 -31.27
C LEU A 88 40.43 -1.30 -29.93
N ARG A 89 41.34 -0.30 -29.94
CA ARG A 89 41.97 0.23 -28.72
C ARG A 89 40.95 0.95 -27.85
N GLU A 90 40.11 1.79 -28.45
CA GLU A 90 39.03 2.49 -27.75
C GLU A 90 38.05 1.49 -27.12
N ALA A 91 37.58 0.51 -27.90
CA ALA A 91 36.71 -0.56 -27.40
C ALA A 91 37.36 -1.39 -26.26
N THR A 92 38.68 -1.62 -26.27
CA THR A 92 39.36 -2.27 -25.12
C THR A 92 39.39 -1.38 -23.87
N LEU A 93 39.60 -0.07 -24.01
CA LEU A 93 39.58 0.87 -22.87
C LEU A 93 38.17 1.01 -22.29
N GLU A 94 37.14 1.03 -23.14
CA GLU A 94 35.74 0.97 -22.72
C GLU A 94 35.43 -0.34 -21.98
N ALA A 95 35.81 -1.50 -22.52
CA ALA A 95 35.60 -2.79 -21.87
C ALA A 95 36.31 -2.89 -20.52
N GLU A 96 37.54 -2.36 -20.38
CA GLU A 96 38.21 -2.28 -19.09
C GLU A 96 37.54 -1.30 -18.11
N SER A 97 37.00 -0.17 -18.59
CA SER A 97 36.31 0.79 -17.71
C SER A 97 34.99 0.20 -17.17
N LEU A 98 34.25 -0.51 -18.01
CA LEU A 98 33.05 -1.27 -17.61
C LEU A 98 33.39 -2.43 -16.66
N ALA A 99 34.52 -3.11 -16.86
CA ALA A 99 34.99 -4.14 -15.92
C ALA A 99 35.30 -3.53 -14.54
N ARG A 100 36.02 -2.39 -14.49
CA ARG A 100 36.30 -1.66 -13.24
C ARG A 100 35.00 -1.21 -12.54
N ALA A 101 34.04 -0.68 -13.29
CA ALA A 101 32.74 -0.26 -12.76
C ALA A 101 31.92 -1.44 -12.21
N ARG A 102 31.90 -2.59 -12.91
CA ARG A 102 31.29 -3.84 -12.41
C ARG A 102 31.93 -4.29 -11.11
N ASP A 103 33.25 -4.26 -11.03
CA ASP A 103 33.99 -4.75 -9.86
C ASP A 103 33.80 -3.81 -8.65
N GLN A 104 33.69 -2.49 -8.88
CA GLN A 104 33.26 -1.52 -7.86
C GLN A 104 31.84 -1.80 -7.37
N ALA A 105 30.87 -1.95 -8.29
CA ALA A 105 29.49 -2.27 -7.92
C ALA A 105 29.36 -3.62 -7.18
N SER A 106 30.22 -4.61 -7.50
CA SER A 106 30.29 -5.87 -6.76
C SER A 106 30.80 -5.70 -5.33
N LEU A 107 31.76 -4.80 -5.09
CA LEU A 107 32.25 -4.50 -3.74
C LEU A 107 31.22 -3.70 -2.92
N GLU A 108 30.51 -2.78 -3.57
CA GLU A 108 29.40 -2.04 -2.94
C GLU A 108 28.23 -2.97 -2.58
N ALA A 109 27.88 -3.90 -3.46
CA ALA A 109 26.86 -4.92 -3.17
C ALA A 109 27.24 -5.78 -1.96
N SER A 110 28.45 -6.36 -1.92
CA SER A 110 28.89 -7.17 -0.78
C SER A 110 29.04 -6.36 0.51
N ARG A 111 29.33 -5.06 0.44
CA ARG A 111 29.29 -4.17 1.61
C ARG A 111 27.84 -3.99 2.12
N LEU A 112 26.90 -3.71 1.24
CA LEU A 112 25.48 -3.55 1.60
C LEU A 112 24.87 -4.85 2.13
N GLU A 113 25.33 -6.01 1.66
CA GLU A 113 24.99 -7.32 2.22
C GLU A 113 25.49 -7.47 3.66
N GLN A 114 26.74 -7.08 3.96
CA GLN A 114 27.28 -7.09 5.33
C GLN A 114 26.55 -6.11 6.25
N GLU A 115 26.27 -4.89 5.79
CA GLU A 115 25.49 -3.90 6.58
C GLU A 115 24.07 -4.41 6.88
N LYS A 116 23.43 -5.08 5.91
CA LYS A 116 22.15 -5.77 6.09
C LYS A 116 22.23 -6.92 7.11
N GLU A 117 23.28 -7.76 7.06
CA GLU A 117 23.48 -8.84 8.04
C GLU A 117 23.67 -8.32 9.47
N VAL A 118 24.42 -7.22 9.65
CA VAL A 118 24.57 -6.54 10.93
C VAL A 118 23.20 -6.05 11.44
N CYS A 119 22.45 -5.29 10.64
CA CYS A 119 21.12 -4.80 11.01
C CYS A 119 20.13 -5.95 11.32
N GLN A 120 20.22 -7.09 10.62
CA GLN A 120 19.42 -8.28 10.95
C GLN A 120 19.81 -8.88 12.31
N SER A 121 21.10 -8.93 12.62
CA SER A 121 21.59 -9.41 13.93
C SER A 121 21.17 -8.50 15.09
N GLU A 122 21.13 -7.18 14.88
CA GLU A 122 20.65 -6.19 15.84
C GLU A 122 19.14 -6.33 16.09
N LEU A 123 18.33 -6.46 15.04
CA LEU A 123 16.89 -6.71 15.15
C LEU A 123 16.60 -8.01 15.91
N ASP A 124 17.35 -9.08 15.66
CA ASP A 124 17.22 -10.33 16.41
C ASP A 124 17.79 -10.25 17.84
N GLY A 125 18.71 -9.32 18.12
CA GLY A 125 19.08 -8.89 19.47
C GLY A 125 17.91 -8.23 20.20
N GLN A 126 17.36 -7.16 19.62
CA GLN A 126 16.20 -6.44 20.16
C GLN A 126 14.98 -7.37 20.39
N ARG A 127 14.73 -8.31 19.46
CA ARG A 127 13.68 -9.35 19.61
C ARG A 127 13.96 -10.36 20.74
N LYS A 128 15.21 -10.57 21.15
CA LYS A 128 15.55 -11.40 22.33
C LYS A 128 15.38 -10.60 23.62
N GLU A 129 15.84 -9.35 23.64
CA GLU A 129 15.66 -8.45 24.78
C GLU A 129 14.19 -8.13 25.06
N GLY A 130 13.38 -7.86 24.03
CA GLY A 130 11.93 -7.64 24.16
C GLY A 130 11.26 -8.84 24.85
N ARG A 131 11.56 -10.06 24.38
CA ARG A 131 11.11 -11.31 25.01
C ARG A 131 11.72 -11.57 26.40
N GLN A 132 12.75 -10.85 26.82
CA GLN A 132 13.21 -10.85 28.21
C GLN A 132 12.42 -9.84 29.06
N ARG A 133 12.29 -8.60 28.59
CA ARG A 133 11.51 -7.52 29.22
C ARG A 133 10.05 -7.94 29.44
N GLU A 134 9.45 -8.66 28.49
CA GLU A 134 8.11 -9.27 28.62
C GLU A 134 8.02 -10.27 29.79
N ARG A 135 9.02 -11.14 29.96
CA ARG A 135 9.06 -12.13 31.05
C ARG A 135 9.29 -11.46 32.41
N GLU A 136 10.09 -10.42 32.44
CA GLU A 136 10.34 -9.61 33.64
C GLU A 136 9.08 -8.82 34.02
N ALA A 137 8.40 -8.19 33.06
CA ALA A 137 7.12 -7.54 33.27
C ALA A 137 6.02 -8.53 33.73
N ALA A 138 5.98 -9.75 33.19
CA ALA A 138 5.06 -10.79 33.65
C ALA A 138 5.33 -11.22 35.10
N ARG A 139 6.59 -11.39 35.49
CA ARG A 139 6.97 -11.66 36.89
C ARG A 139 6.59 -10.51 37.83
N LEU A 140 6.83 -9.26 37.41
CA LEU A 140 6.48 -8.07 38.19
C LEU A 140 4.95 -7.92 38.34
N ARG A 141 4.17 -8.23 37.30
CA ARG A 141 2.70 -8.30 37.40
C ARG A 141 2.25 -9.35 38.42
N GLN A 142 2.77 -10.57 38.34
CA GLN A 142 2.46 -11.62 39.31
C GLN A 142 2.85 -11.24 40.76
N GLN A 143 3.95 -10.49 40.94
CA GLN A 143 4.35 -9.94 42.24
C GLN A 143 3.40 -8.83 42.72
N LEU A 144 2.96 -7.94 41.84
CA LEU A 144 1.98 -6.90 42.15
C LEU A 144 0.60 -7.51 42.48
N GLU A 145 0.15 -8.51 41.74
CA GLU A 145 -1.10 -9.25 42.00
C GLU A 145 -1.05 -9.93 43.37
N SER A 146 0.03 -10.67 43.68
CA SER A 146 0.18 -11.37 44.96
C SER A 146 0.31 -10.42 46.16
N THR A 147 0.98 -9.28 46.00
CA THR A 147 1.07 -8.25 47.05
C THR A 147 -0.25 -7.47 47.20
N THR A 148 -0.99 -7.23 46.12
CA THR A 148 -2.33 -6.63 46.16
C THR A 148 -3.30 -7.53 46.93
N LEU A 149 -3.35 -8.83 46.60
CA LEU A 149 -4.18 -9.80 47.33
C LEU A 149 -3.80 -9.91 48.81
N ALA A 150 -2.50 -9.83 49.15
CA ALA A 150 -2.05 -9.80 50.54
C ALA A 150 -2.49 -8.52 51.28
N LEU A 151 -2.41 -7.36 50.63
CA LEU A 151 -2.89 -6.08 51.16
C LEU A 151 -4.42 -6.04 51.28
N GLU A 152 -5.16 -6.60 50.33
CA GLU A 152 -6.61 -6.78 50.43
C GLU A 152 -6.97 -7.64 51.64
N HIS A 153 -6.30 -8.78 51.84
CA HIS A 153 -6.53 -9.61 53.01
C HIS A 153 -6.19 -8.87 54.32
N SER A 154 -5.11 -8.08 54.37
CA SER A 154 -4.80 -7.27 55.57
C SER A 154 -5.84 -6.18 55.82
N ASN A 155 -6.34 -5.53 54.77
CA ASN A 155 -7.42 -4.54 54.85
C ASN A 155 -8.75 -5.16 55.32
N GLN A 156 -9.08 -6.38 54.87
CA GLN A 156 -10.24 -7.13 55.35
C GLN A 156 -10.11 -7.46 56.85
N ARG A 157 -8.92 -7.87 57.32
CA ARG A 157 -8.66 -8.09 58.76
C ARG A 157 -8.78 -6.79 59.56
N ALA A 158 -8.22 -5.68 59.07
CA ALA A 158 -8.34 -4.38 59.72
C ALA A 158 -9.81 -3.95 59.87
N ARG A 159 -10.61 -4.06 58.79
CA ARG A 159 -12.06 -3.76 58.82
C ARG A 159 -12.85 -4.65 59.79
N ALA A 160 -12.45 -5.90 59.96
CA ALA A 160 -13.06 -6.80 60.95
C ALA A 160 -12.72 -6.35 62.39
N LEU A 161 -11.46 -6.04 62.67
CA LEU A 161 -11.02 -5.52 63.97
C LEU A 161 -11.65 -4.16 64.30
N ASP A 162 -11.81 -3.27 63.31
CA ASP A 162 -12.56 -2.01 63.46
C ASP A 162 -14.03 -2.26 63.85
N ALA A 163 -14.67 -3.26 63.24
CA ALA A 163 -16.05 -3.62 63.56
C ALA A 163 -16.18 -4.22 64.97
N GLU A 164 -15.21 -5.02 65.41
CA GLU A 164 -15.13 -5.53 66.79
C GLU A 164 -14.86 -4.40 67.79
N HIS A 165 -13.91 -3.50 67.51
CA HIS A 165 -13.63 -2.34 68.34
C HIS A 165 -14.86 -1.42 68.49
N ARG A 166 -15.64 -1.21 67.41
CA ARG A 166 -16.91 -0.47 67.47
C ARG A 166 -17.95 -1.15 68.35
N ARG A 167 -18.07 -2.49 68.30
CA ARG A 167 -18.96 -3.26 69.20
C ARG A 167 -18.52 -3.14 70.67
N VAL A 168 -17.22 -3.23 70.95
CA VAL A 168 -16.68 -3.03 72.30
C VAL A 168 -16.92 -1.59 72.79
N CYS A 169 -16.79 -0.58 71.92
CA CYS A 169 -17.15 0.80 72.24
C CYS A 169 -18.64 0.96 72.57
N GLN A 170 -19.53 0.28 71.83
CA GLN A 170 -20.98 0.27 72.10
C GLN A 170 -21.30 -0.34 73.47
N GLN A 171 -20.73 -1.51 73.77
CA GLN A 171 -20.84 -2.15 75.10
C GLN A 171 -20.25 -1.29 76.23
N LEU A 172 -19.20 -0.52 75.94
CA LEU A 172 -18.60 0.43 76.89
C LEU A 172 -19.50 1.67 77.12
N SER A 173 -20.24 2.15 76.11
CA SER A 173 -21.29 3.17 76.33
C SER A 173 -22.49 2.61 77.09
N GLU A 174 -22.98 1.43 76.74
CA GLU A 174 -24.10 0.77 77.43
C GLU A 174 -23.79 0.54 78.92
N SER A 175 -22.60 0.02 79.25
CA SER A 175 -22.17 -0.17 80.64
C SER A 175 -21.97 1.16 81.38
N LYS A 176 -21.46 2.22 80.73
CA LYS A 176 -21.41 3.57 81.32
C LYS A 176 -22.81 4.14 81.61
N GLU A 177 -23.76 3.97 80.71
CA GLU A 177 -25.16 4.36 80.94
C GLU A 177 -25.80 3.59 82.09
N LEU A 178 -25.52 2.29 82.22
CA LEU A 178 -25.97 1.50 83.37
C LEU A 178 -25.33 2.01 84.67
N CYS A 179 -24.04 2.37 84.67
CA CYS A 179 -23.40 3.00 85.83
C CYS A 179 -23.99 4.36 86.20
N THR A 180 -24.32 5.23 85.24
CA THR A 180 -24.97 6.52 85.56
C THR A 180 -26.38 6.32 86.11
N ARG A 181 -27.16 5.40 85.51
CA ARG A 181 -28.51 5.04 86.00
C ARG A 181 -28.45 4.46 87.43
N LEU A 182 -27.42 3.68 87.76
CA LEU A 182 -27.20 3.20 89.14
C LEU A 182 -26.85 4.35 90.09
N GLN A 183 -25.95 5.26 89.71
CA GLN A 183 -25.63 6.44 90.53
C GLN A 183 -26.83 7.36 90.75
N ASP A 184 -27.73 7.48 89.78
CA ASP A 184 -28.96 8.27 89.93
C ASP A 184 -29.95 7.57 90.87
N LEU A 185 -30.08 6.24 90.79
CA LEU A 185 -30.84 5.45 91.77
C LEU A 185 -30.24 5.51 93.19
N GLU A 186 -28.91 5.58 93.33
CA GLU A 186 -28.24 5.78 94.62
C GLU A 186 -28.54 7.16 95.22
N LYS A 187 -28.61 8.22 94.39
CA LYS A 187 -29.05 9.57 94.83
C LYS A 187 -30.52 9.58 95.22
N ASP A 188 -31.39 8.93 94.45
CA ASP A 188 -32.82 8.77 94.76
C ASP A 188 -33.04 8.01 96.07
N LEU A 189 -32.25 6.97 96.34
CA LEU A 189 -32.31 6.25 97.62
C LEU A 189 -31.74 7.08 98.77
N SER A 190 -30.65 7.83 98.55
CA SER A 190 -30.03 8.70 99.56
C SER A 190 -30.97 9.84 99.98
N THR A 191 -31.62 10.50 99.01
CA THR A 191 -32.59 11.58 99.27
C THR A 191 -33.87 11.06 99.93
N ARG A 192 -34.33 9.85 99.59
CA ARG A 192 -35.40 9.16 100.33
C ARG A 192 -34.98 8.87 101.77
N LEU A 193 -33.77 8.37 102.00
CA LEU A 193 -33.25 8.11 103.34
C LEU A 193 -33.19 9.38 104.18
N THR A 194 -32.63 10.49 103.66
CA THR A 194 -32.61 11.76 104.42
C THR A 194 -34.02 12.27 104.71
N SER A 195 -34.96 12.19 103.76
CA SER A 195 -36.37 12.59 104.01
C SER A 195 -37.07 11.71 105.06
N MET A 196 -36.70 10.42 105.15
CA MET A 196 -37.19 9.51 106.20
C MET A 196 -36.54 9.79 107.56
N GLU A 197 -35.27 10.23 107.59
CA GLU A 197 -34.59 10.69 108.80
C GLU A 197 -35.14 12.03 109.31
N GLU A 198 -35.43 12.98 108.42
CA GLU A 198 -36.14 14.23 108.72
C GLU A 198 -37.54 13.94 109.27
N GLY A 199 -38.32 13.09 108.60
CA GLY A 199 -39.65 12.67 109.08
C GLY A 199 -39.60 11.96 110.44
N LYS A 200 -38.57 11.14 110.68
CA LYS A 200 -38.32 10.53 112.00
C LYS A 200 -37.97 11.58 113.06
N GLN A 201 -37.14 12.57 112.74
CA GLN A 201 -36.81 13.68 113.65
C GLN A 201 -38.05 14.49 114.01
N GLN A 202 -38.89 14.86 113.03
CA GLN A 202 -40.15 15.56 113.25
C GLN A 202 -41.12 14.77 114.15
N LEU A 203 -41.23 13.45 113.95
CA LEU A 203 -42.04 12.58 114.82
C LEU A 203 -41.46 12.47 116.24
N GLN A 204 -40.13 12.45 116.37
CA GLN A 204 -39.44 12.40 117.67
C GLN A 204 -39.54 13.73 118.43
N GLU A 205 -39.53 14.87 117.72
CA GLU A 205 -39.81 16.19 118.26
C GLU A 205 -41.27 16.29 118.72
N GLN A 206 -42.24 15.90 117.88
CA GLN A 206 -43.66 15.83 118.27
C GLN A 206 -43.90 14.92 119.48
N TYR A 207 -43.16 13.81 119.59
CA TYR A 207 -43.22 12.92 120.76
C TYR A 207 -42.68 13.58 122.03
N ALA A 208 -41.51 14.24 121.95
CA ALA A 208 -40.94 14.98 123.07
C ALA A 208 -41.86 16.15 123.52
N ASP A 209 -42.46 16.84 122.55
CA ASP A 209 -43.38 17.96 122.76
C ASP A 209 -44.72 17.50 123.38
N ALA A 210 -45.24 16.35 122.94
CA ALA A 210 -46.37 15.68 123.57
C ALA A 210 -46.04 15.19 125.00
N GLN A 211 -44.84 14.66 125.22
CA GLN A 211 -44.40 14.21 126.55
C GLN A 211 -44.20 15.40 127.51
N ALA A 212 -43.66 16.52 127.05
CA ALA A 212 -43.57 17.76 127.81
C ALA A 212 -44.97 18.29 128.20
N LYS A 213 -45.95 18.24 127.28
CA LYS A 213 -47.35 18.57 127.57
C LYS A 213 -47.97 17.64 128.60
N ILE A 214 -47.70 16.32 128.52
CA ILE A 214 -48.14 15.34 129.53
C ILE A 214 -47.50 15.64 130.90
N SER A 215 -46.20 15.99 130.94
CA SER A 215 -45.53 16.38 132.19
C SER A 215 -46.10 17.67 132.79
N SER A 216 -46.37 18.70 131.98
CA SER A 216 -47.04 19.93 132.44
C SER A 216 -48.41 19.60 133.04
N LEU A 217 -49.28 18.92 132.29
CA LEU A 217 -50.62 18.56 132.75
C LEU A 217 -50.60 17.65 134.00
N SER A 218 -49.58 16.80 134.15
CA SER A 218 -49.38 15.99 135.36
C SER A 218 -48.95 16.84 136.57
N GLN A 219 -48.14 17.87 136.34
CA GLN A 219 -47.73 18.83 137.37
C GLN A 219 -48.89 19.77 137.76
N ASP A 220 -49.69 20.22 136.79
CA ASP A 220 -50.91 21.00 137.02
C ASP A 220 -51.96 20.18 137.78
N LEU A 221 -52.14 18.90 137.43
CA LEU A 221 -52.97 17.97 138.20
C LEU A 221 -52.45 17.77 139.63
N SER A 222 -51.13 17.72 139.82
CA SER A 222 -50.51 17.62 141.15
C SER A 222 -50.71 18.91 141.97
N ASN A 223 -50.62 20.08 141.32
CA ASN A 223 -50.91 21.38 141.94
C ASN A 223 -52.38 21.47 142.38
N GLU A 224 -53.33 21.04 141.54
CA GLU A 224 -54.75 20.97 141.89
C GLU A 224 -55.03 19.93 142.99
N GLN A 225 -54.38 18.77 142.97
CA GLN A 225 -54.46 17.80 144.07
C GLN A 225 -53.94 18.42 145.39
N ALA A 226 -52.85 19.18 145.36
CA ALA A 226 -52.34 19.88 146.54
C ALA A 226 -53.26 21.04 147.00
N CYS A 227 -53.93 21.74 146.08
CA CYS A 227 -54.95 22.73 146.43
C CYS A 227 -56.20 22.09 147.03
N SER A 228 -56.66 20.97 146.47
CA SER A 228 -57.79 20.18 146.98
C SER A 228 -57.50 19.60 148.37
N GLN A 229 -56.28 19.09 148.60
CA GLN A 229 -55.82 18.65 149.93
C GLN A 229 -55.74 19.79 150.96
N LYS A 230 -55.32 21.01 150.55
CA LYS A 230 -55.39 22.21 151.41
C LYS A 230 -56.83 22.56 151.75
N LEU A 231 -57.76 22.46 150.78
CA LEU A 231 -59.18 22.67 151.02
C LEU A 231 -59.76 21.62 151.99
N SER A 232 -59.44 20.33 151.83
CA SER A 232 -59.93 19.29 152.73
C SER A 232 -59.39 19.46 154.15
N ALA A 233 -58.11 19.81 154.32
CA ALA A 233 -57.52 20.12 155.61
C ALA A 233 -58.19 21.36 156.27
N GLU A 234 -58.56 22.37 155.49
CA GLU A 234 -59.28 23.55 155.99
C GLU A 234 -60.73 23.22 156.39
N VAL A 235 -61.40 22.34 155.65
CA VAL A 235 -62.74 21.79 155.99
C VAL A 235 -62.67 20.95 157.27
N GLU A 236 -61.64 20.11 157.45
CA GLU A 236 -61.39 19.39 158.71
C GLU A 236 -61.12 20.37 159.86
N ARG A 237 -60.31 21.40 159.65
CA ARG A 237 -60.01 22.44 160.65
C ARG A 237 -61.25 23.25 161.03
N LEU A 238 -62.22 23.42 160.13
CA LEU A 238 -63.52 24.04 160.43
C LEU A 238 -64.44 23.06 161.17
N SER A 239 -64.44 21.78 160.78
CA SER A 239 -65.22 20.71 161.44
C SER A 239 -64.78 20.51 162.90
N GLN A 240 -63.48 20.55 163.18
CA GLN A 240 -62.92 20.50 164.54
C GLN A 240 -63.29 21.75 165.37
N LYS A 241 -63.42 22.93 164.74
CA LYS A 241 -63.94 24.14 165.44
C LYS A 241 -65.42 24.01 165.75
N LEU A 242 -66.22 23.44 164.83
CA LEU A 242 -67.64 23.16 165.05
C LEU A 242 -67.83 22.22 166.25
N GLN A 243 -67.12 21.09 166.29
CA GLN A 243 -67.19 20.13 167.40
C GLN A 243 -66.79 20.73 168.76
N LYS A 244 -65.84 21.67 168.78
CA LYS A 244 -65.47 22.40 170.01
C LYS A 244 -66.59 23.33 170.48
N ALA A 245 -67.18 24.11 169.57
CA ALA A 245 -68.34 24.95 169.88
C ALA A 245 -69.57 24.12 170.32
N GLU A 246 -69.77 22.93 169.76
CA GLU A 246 -70.81 21.99 170.21
C GLU A 246 -70.53 21.39 171.59
N ALA A 247 -69.26 21.13 171.93
CA ALA A 247 -68.86 20.68 173.27
C ALA A 247 -69.03 21.79 174.31
N GLU A 248 -68.62 23.01 174.00
CA GLU A 248 -68.84 24.22 174.82
C GLU A 248 -70.33 24.46 175.06
N LYS A 249 -71.17 24.29 174.02
CA LYS A 249 -72.64 24.36 174.13
C LYS A 249 -73.23 23.28 175.03
N LYS A 250 -72.70 22.05 175.01
CA LYS A 250 -73.13 20.95 175.91
C LYS A 250 -72.79 21.24 177.37
N VAL A 251 -71.56 21.69 177.64
CA VAL A 251 -71.16 22.11 179.00
C VAL A 251 -72.04 23.26 179.51
N ALA A 252 -72.40 24.21 178.64
CA ALA A 252 -73.36 25.27 178.99
C ALA A 252 -74.75 24.70 179.34
N THR A 253 -75.31 23.75 178.58
CA THR A 253 -76.61 23.14 178.91
C THR A 253 -76.59 22.33 180.20
N ASP A 254 -75.50 21.63 180.51
CA ASP A 254 -75.38 20.86 181.75
C ASP A 254 -75.27 21.78 182.98
N SER A 255 -74.62 22.94 182.84
CA SER A 255 -74.59 23.98 183.89
C SER A 255 -75.97 24.62 184.14
N LEU A 256 -76.79 24.75 183.10
CA LEU A 256 -78.15 25.28 183.19
C LEU A 256 -79.05 24.33 183.99
N ASN A 257 -79.01 23.03 183.69
CA ASN A 257 -79.82 22.02 184.38
C ASN A 257 -79.56 21.98 185.90
N GLN A 258 -78.29 22.07 186.34
CA GLN A 258 -77.93 22.15 187.76
C GLN A 258 -78.41 23.44 188.45
N SER A 259 -78.68 24.51 187.71
CA SER A 259 -79.31 25.73 188.26
C SER A 259 -80.82 25.54 188.46
N GLN A 260 -81.46 24.69 187.67
CA GLN A 260 -82.91 24.53 187.60
C GLN A 260 -83.48 23.75 188.80
N GLU A 261 -82.81 22.66 189.22
CA GLU A 261 -83.20 21.88 190.42
C GLU A 261 -83.06 22.69 191.74
N ARG A 262 -82.14 23.66 191.76
CA ARG A 262 -81.96 24.60 192.90
C ARG A 262 -83.08 25.63 193.02
N ILE A 263 -83.92 25.79 192.00
CA ILE A 263 -85.04 26.75 192.00
C ILE A 263 -86.33 26.09 192.51
N GLU A 264 -86.59 24.83 192.20
CA GLU A 264 -87.78 24.12 192.69
C GLU A 264 -87.79 24.00 194.22
N SER A 265 -86.61 23.77 194.82
CA SER A 265 -86.41 23.65 196.27
C SER A 265 -86.60 24.96 197.06
N LEU A 266 -86.52 26.13 196.41
CA LEU A 266 -86.68 27.44 197.06
C LEU A 266 -88.08 28.09 196.87
N SER A 267 -88.94 27.52 196.02
CA SER A 267 -90.26 28.08 195.69
C SER A 267 -91.38 27.81 196.72
N LYS A 268 -91.12 27.02 197.77
CA LYS A 268 -92.13 26.57 198.74
C LYS A 268 -92.41 27.55 199.90
N CYS A 269 -91.66 28.66 199.99
CA CYS A 269 -91.73 29.61 201.11
C CYS A 269 -91.71 31.09 200.69
N LEU A 270 -92.64 31.53 199.81
CA LEU A 270 -93.16 32.90 199.80
C LEU A 270 -94.48 33.00 198.98
N LYS A 271 -95.62 32.87 199.66
CA LYS A 271 -96.93 33.30 199.16
C LYS A 271 -97.38 34.50 199.97
N LYS A 272 -97.94 35.51 199.29
CA LYS A 272 -98.22 36.88 199.78
C LYS A 272 -96.94 37.74 199.87
N SER A 273 -96.92 39.00 199.43
CA SER A 273 -97.98 39.85 198.88
C SER A 273 -97.44 40.96 197.98
N GLU A 274 -98.15 41.22 196.88
CA GLU A 274 -98.46 42.54 196.27
C GLU A 274 -97.34 43.51 195.82
N SER A 275 -97.49 44.30 194.74
CA SER A 275 -98.26 44.17 193.48
C SER A 275 -97.82 45.28 192.49
N LEU A 276 -98.04 45.07 191.18
CA LEU A 276 -98.12 46.07 190.09
C LEU A 276 -97.00 47.12 189.91
N LEU A 277 -96.25 47.03 188.79
CA LEU A 277 -96.52 47.82 187.57
C LEU A 277 -95.70 47.34 186.35
N GLN A 278 -95.88 47.98 185.19
CA GLN A 278 -95.40 47.55 183.86
C GLN A 278 -94.51 48.61 183.18
N LEU A 279 -93.96 48.27 181.98
CA LEU A 279 -93.35 49.18 180.98
C LEU A 279 -91.91 49.66 181.35
N GLU A 280 -90.98 50.01 180.42
CA GLU A 280 -91.06 50.13 178.95
C GLU A 280 -89.71 50.00 178.18
N LYS A 281 -89.77 49.45 176.94
CA LYS A 281 -89.16 49.89 175.64
C LYS A 281 -87.70 50.39 175.44
N GLN A 282 -87.24 50.15 174.18
CA GLN A 282 -86.39 51.02 173.30
C GLN A 282 -84.86 51.08 173.59
N ARG A 283 -83.92 51.50 172.68
CA ARG A 283 -83.99 52.12 171.32
C ARG A 283 -82.62 52.08 170.54
N ARG A 284 -82.66 52.22 169.18
CA ARG A 284 -81.68 52.93 168.27
C ARG A 284 -80.18 52.48 168.28
N SER A 285 -79.24 52.95 167.44
CA SER A 285 -79.16 53.79 166.19
C SER A 285 -77.87 53.37 165.43
N VAL A 286 -77.62 53.50 164.10
CA VAL A 286 -78.05 54.43 163.00
C VAL A 286 -77.05 55.61 162.76
N ASP A 287 -76.41 55.59 161.58
CA ASP A 287 -75.71 56.64 160.77
C ASP A 287 -74.49 57.39 161.39
N GLU A 288 -73.66 58.24 160.73
CA GLU A 288 -73.69 58.88 159.39
C GLU A 288 -72.26 59.36 158.89
N GLU A 289 -72.22 60.14 157.79
CA GLU A 289 -71.17 60.42 156.78
C GLU A 289 -70.03 61.48 157.02
N ALA A 290 -69.08 61.52 156.06
CA ALA A 290 -68.52 62.69 155.30
C ALA A 290 -67.46 63.69 155.87
N THR A 291 -66.89 64.47 154.91
CA THR A 291 -65.95 65.64 155.00
C THR A 291 -64.45 65.32 155.25
N SER A 292 -63.45 66.07 154.72
CA SER A 292 -63.39 67.19 153.74
C SER A 292 -62.05 67.21 152.95
N ASP A 293 -61.94 68.15 152.00
CA ASP A 293 -60.81 68.41 151.08
C ASP A 293 -59.48 68.88 151.74
N SER A 294 -58.35 68.80 150.99
CA SER A 294 -57.56 69.99 150.53
C SER A 294 -56.06 69.72 150.23
N ASP A 295 -55.68 69.95 148.98
CA ASP A 295 -54.41 70.51 148.44
C ASP A 295 -53.01 70.33 149.09
N SER A 296 -52.13 69.67 148.32
CA SER A 296 -50.88 70.23 147.74
C SER A 296 -49.52 70.25 148.51
N SER A 297 -48.48 69.84 147.75
CA SER A 297 -47.09 70.37 147.74
C SER A 297 -45.94 69.68 148.51
N ASN A 298 -44.94 69.20 147.73
CA ASN A 298 -43.48 69.17 147.98
C ASN A 298 -42.79 68.28 149.07
N LYS A 299 -42.40 67.06 148.66
CA LYS A 299 -40.98 66.64 148.38
C LYS A 299 -39.89 66.58 149.49
N MET A 300 -39.60 65.36 150.02
CA MET A 300 -38.28 64.81 150.44
C MET A 300 -38.42 63.25 150.60
N HIS A 301 -37.50 62.33 150.21
CA HIS A 301 -36.23 61.84 150.83
C HIS A 301 -36.33 61.45 152.33
N ILE A 302 -35.75 60.36 152.89
CA ILE A 302 -34.78 59.31 152.42
C ILE A 302 -34.75 58.02 153.34
N CYS A 303 -34.46 56.82 152.77
CA CYS A 303 -33.85 55.53 153.27
C CYS A 303 -34.21 54.70 154.57
N GLN A 304 -34.47 53.38 154.35
CA GLN A 304 -33.80 52.13 154.89
C GLN A 304 -34.16 51.31 156.20
N THR A 305 -34.32 49.97 156.03
CA THR A 305 -33.91 48.77 156.89
C THR A 305 -34.70 48.37 158.17
N HIS A 306 -34.69 47.13 158.76
CA HIS A 306 -34.02 45.80 158.47
C HIS A 306 -34.86 44.49 158.77
N THR A 307 -34.36 43.47 159.53
CA THR A 307 -34.83 42.03 159.68
C THR A 307 -34.76 41.51 161.17
N GLN A 308 -34.79 40.22 161.65
CA GLN A 308 -34.53 38.83 161.14
C GLN A 308 -34.94 37.67 162.14
N GLU A 309 -34.60 36.39 161.84
CA GLU A 309 -34.70 35.10 162.64
C GLU A 309 -36.14 34.48 162.79
N THR A 310 -36.45 33.20 163.16
CA THR A 310 -35.76 32.05 163.86
C THR A 310 -36.08 30.62 163.30
N SER A 311 -35.27 29.58 163.58
CA SER A 311 -35.36 28.15 163.11
C SER A 311 -36.25 27.13 163.90
N PRO A 312 -36.39 25.85 163.44
CA PRO A 312 -35.61 24.75 164.09
C PRO A 312 -35.17 23.58 163.16
N LEU A 313 -34.07 22.84 163.39
CA LEU A 313 -32.83 22.98 164.19
C LEU A 313 -31.96 21.74 163.82
N ASN A 314 -30.65 21.71 163.56
CA ASN A 314 -29.56 22.69 163.42
C ASN A 314 -28.85 22.36 162.09
N GLN A 315 -28.19 23.27 161.36
CA GLN A 315 -27.86 24.68 161.56
C GLN A 315 -28.53 25.47 160.38
N SER A 316 -29.14 26.66 160.51
CA SER A 316 -28.94 27.74 161.50
C SER A 316 -27.43 28.12 161.55
N PRO A 317 -26.90 28.75 162.59
CA PRO A 317 -27.35 30.01 163.18
C PRO A 317 -26.86 31.23 162.36
N GLU A 318 -27.53 32.37 162.31
CA GLU A 318 -28.30 33.05 163.39
C GLU A 318 -27.40 33.36 164.60
N ALA A 319 -27.92 34.15 165.56
CA ALA A 319 -27.45 34.18 166.94
C ALA A 319 -25.92 34.15 167.20
N SER A 320 -25.33 35.35 167.18
CA SER A 320 -24.73 35.90 168.40
C SER A 320 -23.64 35.09 169.14
N LYS A 321 -22.38 35.50 168.89
CA LYS A 321 -21.61 36.19 169.95
C LYS A 321 -21.07 37.49 169.37
N GLY A 322 -21.56 38.67 169.75
CA GLY A 322 -22.59 38.91 170.78
C GLY A 322 -22.04 38.87 172.20
N ARG A 323 -20.83 39.39 172.37
CA ARG A 323 -20.33 40.11 173.55
C ARG A 323 -19.63 41.34 172.99
N ASP A 324 -19.84 42.54 173.52
CA ASP A 324 -19.48 42.99 174.88
C ASP A 324 -17.97 42.85 175.12
N LEU A 325 -17.29 43.85 175.66
CA LEU A 325 -17.81 44.81 176.64
C LEU A 325 -17.74 46.28 176.22
N SER A 326 -18.86 46.96 176.44
CA SER A 326 -18.97 48.41 176.57
C SER A 326 -18.13 48.94 177.74
N ILE A 327 -17.86 50.25 177.70
CA ILE A 327 -17.53 51.09 178.87
C ILE A 327 -16.17 50.78 179.55
N SER A 328 -15.14 51.46 179.04
CA SER A 328 -14.47 52.51 179.83
C SER A 328 -14.91 53.83 179.18
N HIS A 329 -15.36 54.87 179.87
CA HIS A 329 -15.11 55.38 181.23
C HIS A 329 -16.40 55.37 182.12
N ASP A 330 -16.36 55.55 183.44
CA ASP A 330 -15.33 56.22 184.26
C ASP A 330 -15.40 55.88 185.77
N TYR A 331 -14.28 56.09 186.49
CA TYR A 331 -14.14 56.18 187.98
C TYR A 331 -14.61 54.97 188.86
N SER A 332 -14.10 54.69 190.07
CA SER A 332 -12.93 55.17 190.85
C SER A 332 -12.59 54.18 192.00
N THR A 333 -11.36 54.26 192.54
CA THR A 333 -10.93 53.87 193.91
C THR A 333 -11.02 52.40 194.40
N GLY A 334 -9.85 51.80 194.63
CA GLY A 334 -9.46 51.40 196.01
C GLY A 334 -9.29 49.91 196.37
N GLY A 335 -8.05 49.39 196.29
CA GLY A 335 -7.55 48.20 197.01
C GLY A 335 -8.10 46.83 196.54
N THR A 336 -7.31 45.75 196.44
CA THR A 336 -6.05 45.42 197.12
C THR A 336 -5.11 44.59 196.22
N GLU A 337 -3.80 44.64 196.49
CA GLU A 337 -2.76 44.02 195.67
C GLU A 337 -2.55 42.53 196.01
N ARG A 338 -2.23 41.69 194.99
CA ARG A 338 -1.23 40.58 195.00
C ARG A 338 -1.41 39.48 193.91
N LEU A 339 -2.48 39.48 193.11
CA LEU A 339 -2.82 38.35 192.22
C LEU A 339 -2.86 38.63 190.70
N LEU A 340 -2.40 39.80 190.22
CA LEU A 340 -2.58 40.21 188.81
C LEU A 340 -1.38 39.97 187.88
N SER A 341 -0.16 39.86 188.40
CA SER A 341 1.07 39.90 187.57
C SER A 341 1.32 38.66 186.70
N GLU A 342 0.79 37.49 187.08
CA GLU A 342 1.10 36.23 186.41
C GLU A 342 0.28 36.03 185.12
N ARG A 343 -0.89 36.67 185.01
CA ARG A 343 -1.93 36.37 184.00
C ARG A 343 -1.86 37.24 182.72
N LEU A 344 -1.07 38.33 182.72
CA LEU A 344 -0.88 39.16 181.52
C LEU A 344 0.03 38.49 180.48
N ARG A 345 1.04 37.74 180.92
CA ARG A 345 2.12 37.18 180.09
C ARG A 345 1.68 36.01 179.19
N GLU A 346 0.47 35.49 179.37
CA GLU A 346 -0.05 34.38 178.57
C GLU A 346 -0.93 34.85 177.41
N LEU A 347 -1.73 35.91 177.61
CA LEU A 347 -2.58 36.51 176.57
C LEU A 347 -1.78 37.11 175.40
N GLU A 348 -0.62 37.68 175.67
CA GLU A 348 0.25 38.32 174.66
C GLU A 348 0.66 37.34 173.55
N LYS A 349 0.95 36.09 173.92
CA LYS A 349 1.30 35.02 172.96
C LYS A 349 0.15 34.58 172.07
N GLU A 350 -1.10 34.65 172.55
CA GLU A 350 -2.26 34.25 171.76
C GLU A 350 -2.56 35.27 170.65
N VAL A 351 -2.34 36.57 170.91
CA VAL A 351 -2.52 37.64 169.92
C VAL A 351 -1.49 37.54 168.79
N ASP A 352 -0.22 37.28 169.12
CA ASP A 352 0.83 37.06 168.12
C ASP A 352 0.51 35.87 167.21
N GLN A 353 0.13 34.72 167.81
CA GLN A 353 -0.27 33.51 167.08
C GLN A 353 -1.46 33.77 166.15
N ALA A 354 -2.47 34.53 166.61
CA ALA A 354 -3.61 34.93 165.80
C ALA A 354 -3.20 35.84 164.63
N SER A 355 -2.35 36.85 164.88
CA SER A 355 -1.87 37.78 163.84
C SER A 355 -1.09 37.05 162.74
N LEU A 356 -0.22 36.11 163.12
CA LEU A 356 0.55 35.27 162.19
C LEU A 356 -0.37 34.37 161.36
N SER A 357 -1.40 33.77 161.95
CA SER A 357 -2.38 32.97 161.19
C SER A 357 -3.20 33.80 160.19
N SER A 358 -3.55 35.05 160.54
CA SER A 358 -4.20 35.99 159.64
C SER A 358 -3.29 36.39 158.47
N GLN A 359 -2.03 36.71 158.75
CA GLN A 359 -1.03 37.01 157.72
C GLN A 359 -0.75 35.80 156.82
N HIS A 360 -0.69 34.58 157.36
CA HIS A 360 -0.54 33.34 156.59
C HIS A 360 -1.77 33.07 155.71
N SER A 361 -2.98 33.34 156.19
CA SER A 361 -4.21 33.26 155.39
C SER A 361 -4.21 34.26 154.24
N ALA A 362 -3.85 35.53 154.50
CA ALA A 362 -3.72 36.56 153.48
C ALA A 362 -2.58 36.28 152.49
N ALA A 363 -1.51 35.62 152.92
CA ALA A 363 -0.44 35.14 152.04
C ALA A 363 -0.95 34.02 151.11
N LEU A 364 -1.65 33.02 151.64
CA LEU A 364 -2.26 31.95 150.84
C LEU A 364 -3.27 32.48 149.81
N ALA A 365 -4.11 33.45 150.20
CA ALA A 365 -5.04 34.10 149.27
C ALA A 365 -4.33 34.88 148.14
N ARG A 366 -3.20 35.53 148.46
CA ARG A 366 -2.36 36.19 147.44
C ARG A 366 -1.63 35.18 146.55
N CYS A 367 -1.22 34.03 147.10
CA CYS A 367 -0.68 32.92 146.32
C CYS A 367 -1.72 32.39 145.34
N SER A 368 -2.92 32.04 145.78
CA SER A 368 -3.98 31.52 144.89
C SER A 368 -4.48 32.54 143.87
N GLU A 369 -4.54 33.84 144.22
CA GLU A 369 -4.74 34.91 143.24
C GLU A 369 -3.62 34.97 142.19
N SER A 370 -2.35 34.78 142.61
CA SER A 370 -1.21 34.79 141.68
C SER A 370 -1.16 33.54 140.81
N GLU A 371 -1.51 32.37 141.35
CA GLU A 371 -1.65 31.10 140.63
C GLU A 371 -2.78 31.19 139.60
N ALA A 372 -3.92 31.81 139.94
CA ALA A 372 -5.01 32.06 139.01
C ALA A 372 -4.60 33.03 137.87
N ARG A 373 -3.81 34.09 138.18
CA ARG A 373 -3.26 35.01 137.16
C ARG A 373 -2.21 34.32 136.27
N CYS A 374 -1.37 33.45 136.82
CA CYS A 374 -0.46 32.62 136.03
C CYS A 374 -1.24 31.66 135.13
N ALA A 375 -2.28 31.00 135.65
CA ALA A 375 -3.13 30.10 134.88
C ALA A 375 -3.90 30.82 133.75
N SER A 376 -4.35 32.07 133.94
CA SER A 376 -4.98 32.86 132.88
C SER A 376 -3.98 33.28 131.80
N LEU A 377 -2.79 33.77 132.18
CA LEU A 377 -1.72 34.10 131.23
C LEU A 377 -1.20 32.87 130.48
N GLU A 378 -1.15 31.70 131.13
CA GLU A 378 -0.90 30.42 130.48
C GLU A 378 -2.00 30.04 129.48
N ALA A 379 -3.27 30.28 129.83
CA ALA A 379 -4.39 30.01 128.93
C ALA A 379 -4.35 30.93 127.69
N GLU A 380 -4.10 32.23 127.89
CA GLU A 380 -3.86 33.20 126.81
C GLU A 380 -2.66 32.79 125.94
N SER A 381 -1.53 32.41 126.55
CA SER A 381 -0.36 31.91 125.81
C SER A 381 -0.67 30.64 125.00
N LYS A 382 -1.56 29.76 125.48
CA LYS A 382 -2.03 28.57 124.77
C LYS A 382 -3.05 28.91 123.66
N VAL A 383 -3.75 30.04 123.74
CA VAL A 383 -4.57 30.57 122.64
C VAL A 383 -3.68 31.20 121.57
N TRP A 384 -2.76 32.10 121.92
CA TRP A 384 -1.80 32.70 120.98
C TRP A 384 -0.93 31.65 120.25
N ALA A 385 -0.59 30.55 120.92
CA ALA A 385 0.08 29.41 120.29
C ALA A 385 -0.79 28.76 119.18
N ARG A 386 -2.06 28.47 119.47
CA ARG A 386 -3.01 27.91 118.50
C ARG A 386 -3.28 28.86 117.34
N GLU A 387 -3.53 30.15 117.60
CA GLU A 387 -3.74 31.14 116.54
C GLU A 387 -2.51 31.24 115.62
N ARG A 388 -1.31 31.15 116.18
CA ARG A 388 -0.06 31.08 115.41
C ARG A 388 0.02 29.80 114.59
N GLU A 389 -0.27 28.63 115.16
CA GLU A 389 -0.31 27.34 114.45
C GLU A 389 -1.35 27.35 113.31
N GLU A 390 -2.55 27.90 113.54
CA GLU A 390 -3.59 28.08 112.53
C GLU A 390 -3.17 29.11 111.44
N SER A 391 -2.40 30.14 111.79
CA SER A 391 -1.86 31.09 110.80
C SER A 391 -0.81 30.41 109.92
N VAL A 392 0.02 29.54 110.49
CA VAL A 392 1.00 28.72 109.75
C VAL A 392 0.28 27.72 108.86
N ALA A 393 -0.72 26.99 109.37
CA ALA A 393 -1.53 26.06 108.59
C ALA A 393 -2.22 26.75 107.39
N ARG A 394 -2.75 27.98 107.60
CA ARG A 394 -3.32 28.81 106.52
C ARG A 394 -2.27 29.23 105.48
N MET A 395 -1.09 29.69 105.91
CA MET A 395 0.01 30.04 105.00
C MET A 395 0.55 28.82 104.23
N GLU A 396 0.65 27.65 104.87
CA GLU A 396 1.05 26.42 104.18
C GLU A 396 -0.02 25.91 103.21
N ALA A 397 -1.31 26.07 103.52
CA ALA A 397 -2.39 25.74 102.58
C ALA A 397 -2.30 26.62 101.33
N LEU A 398 -2.20 27.95 101.50
CA LEU A 398 -1.96 28.90 100.42
C LEU A 398 -0.69 28.58 99.62
N ARG A 399 0.39 28.16 100.29
CA ARG A 399 1.62 27.71 99.62
C ARG A 399 1.38 26.44 98.79
N ARG A 400 0.72 25.42 99.33
CA ARG A 400 0.39 24.18 98.60
C ARG A 400 -0.51 24.46 97.39
N ASP A 401 -1.43 25.41 97.50
CA ASP A 401 -2.28 25.83 96.38
C ASP A 401 -1.51 26.66 95.34
N HIS A 402 -0.55 27.50 95.76
CA HIS A 402 0.38 28.13 94.82
C HIS A 402 1.27 27.11 94.10
N GLU A 403 1.83 26.13 94.81
CA GLU A 403 2.62 25.03 94.24
C GLU A 403 1.79 24.21 93.23
N ARG A 404 0.52 23.90 93.56
CA ARG A 404 -0.45 23.27 92.63
C ARG A 404 -0.68 24.12 91.38
N MET A 405 -0.91 25.43 91.53
CA MET A 405 -1.13 26.33 90.41
C MET A 405 0.10 26.45 89.52
N THR A 406 1.31 26.58 90.08
CA THR A 406 2.55 26.61 89.28
C THR A 406 2.80 25.30 88.55
N ALA A 407 2.49 24.15 89.16
CA ALA A 407 2.60 22.85 88.51
C ALA A 407 1.55 22.65 87.38
N LEU A 408 0.39 23.31 87.46
CA LEU A 408 -0.59 23.36 86.37
C LEU A 408 -0.12 24.30 85.24
N GLN A 409 0.43 25.47 85.57
CA GLN A 409 1.01 26.39 84.58
C GLN A 409 2.14 25.73 83.80
N GLN A 410 3.09 25.07 84.47
CA GLN A 410 4.19 24.34 83.81
C GLN A 410 3.70 23.21 82.88
N ARG A 411 2.60 22.53 83.22
CA ARG A 411 1.98 21.53 82.34
C ARG A 411 1.35 22.19 81.12
N GLN A 412 0.62 23.29 81.31
CA GLN A 412 0.02 24.06 80.20
C GLN A 412 1.08 24.67 79.28
N GLU A 413 2.21 25.13 79.82
CA GLU A 413 3.38 25.60 79.06
C GLU A 413 3.93 24.48 78.18
N VAL A 414 4.21 23.30 78.74
CA VAL A 414 4.69 22.13 77.96
C VAL A 414 3.66 21.63 76.95
N GLU A 415 2.37 21.59 77.30
CA GLU A 415 1.28 21.21 76.37
C GLU A 415 1.18 22.20 75.20
N LEU A 416 1.40 23.49 75.43
CA LEU A 416 1.43 24.52 74.39
C LEU A 416 2.71 24.44 73.53
N GLU A 417 3.88 24.20 74.12
CA GLU A 417 5.13 23.96 73.39
C GLU A 417 5.00 22.73 72.48
N GLU A 418 4.48 21.61 73.00
CA GLU A 418 4.18 20.42 72.22
C GLU A 418 3.21 20.69 71.06
N LEU A 419 2.18 21.52 71.26
CA LEU A 419 1.23 21.90 70.20
C LEU A 419 1.87 22.81 69.15
N LEU A 420 2.75 23.73 69.55
CA LEU A 420 3.53 24.57 68.64
C LEU A 420 4.50 23.73 67.80
N ASP A 421 5.15 22.73 68.40
CA ASP A 421 6.03 21.80 67.69
C ASP A 421 5.26 20.88 66.73
N LYS A 422 4.13 20.30 67.16
CA LYS A 422 3.27 19.52 66.26
C LYS A 422 2.78 20.36 65.07
N HIS A 423 2.43 21.62 65.29
CA HIS A 423 2.09 22.57 64.24
C HIS A 423 3.29 22.98 63.36
N SER A 424 4.50 23.10 63.91
CA SER A 424 5.71 23.40 63.13
C SER A 424 6.09 22.22 62.21
N GLN A 425 5.98 20.99 62.72
CA GLN A 425 6.15 19.74 61.98
C GLN A 425 5.08 19.58 60.89
N LEU A 426 3.81 19.87 61.19
CA LEU A 426 2.74 19.87 60.18
C LEU A 426 2.97 20.94 59.10
N ARG A 427 3.51 22.12 59.44
CA ARG A 427 3.89 23.14 58.44
C ARG A 427 5.06 22.69 57.56
N SER A 428 6.09 22.03 58.12
CA SER A 428 7.21 21.53 57.32
C SER A 428 6.78 20.36 56.42
N SER A 429 5.93 19.46 56.94
CA SER A 429 5.31 18.39 56.17
C SER A 429 4.49 18.92 54.98
N ASN A 430 3.56 19.85 55.21
CA ASN A 430 2.78 20.47 54.13
C ASN A 430 3.67 21.14 53.08
N ARG A 431 4.69 21.91 53.49
CA ARG A 431 5.66 22.50 52.55
C ARG A 431 6.38 21.44 51.70
N SER A 432 6.72 20.29 52.28
CA SER A 432 7.37 19.19 51.54
C SER A 432 6.41 18.49 50.57
N LEU A 433 5.14 18.32 50.95
CA LEU A 433 4.09 17.76 50.09
C LEU A 433 3.75 18.70 48.93
N GLU A 434 3.65 20.01 49.18
CA GLU A 434 3.48 21.00 48.10
C GLU A 434 4.68 21.02 47.14
N ALA A 435 5.90 20.85 47.65
CA ALA A 435 7.10 20.77 46.80
C ALA A 435 7.07 19.51 45.91
N GLN A 436 6.70 18.36 46.48
CA GLN A 436 6.49 17.12 45.72
C GLN A 436 5.36 17.26 44.70
N HIS A 437 4.26 17.96 45.03
CA HIS A 437 3.17 18.23 44.07
C HIS A 437 3.66 19.06 42.87
N ARG A 438 4.41 20.15 43.12
CA ARG A 438 4.99 20.98 42.07
C ARG A 438 6.02 20.24 41.22
N GLU A 439 6.79 19.32 41.82
CA GLU A 439 7.71 18.45 41.09
C GLU A 439 6.97 17.42 40.22
N LEU A 440 5.89 16.81 40.73
CA LEU A 440 5.03 15.90 39.95
C LEU A 440 4.31 16.62 38.82
N GLU A 441 3.84 17.85 39.02
CA GLU A 441 3.31 18.71 37.97
C GLU A 441 4.35 19.02 36.89
N ALA A 442 5.61 19.30 37.27
CA ALA A 442 6.68 19.57 36.32
C ALA A 442 6.99 18.32 35.48
N ARG A 443 7.20 17.17 36.12
CA ARG A 443 7.40 15.87 35.45
C ARG A 443 6.21 15.49 34.55
N TYR A 444 4.98 15.82 34.94
CA TYR A 444 3.78 15.60 34.11
C TYR A 444 3.78 16.48 32.86
N LYS A 445 4.18 17.75 32.97
CA LYS A 445 4.36 18.66 31.81
C LYS A 445 5.47 18.16 30.89
N GLU A 446 6.63 17.78 31.43
CA GLU A 446 7.73 17.17 30.68
C GLU A 446 7.31 15.90 29.92
N LEU A 447 6.45 15.06 30.51
CA LEU A 447 5.89 13.86 29.87
C LEU A 447 4.87 14.20 28.77
N LEU A 448 4.08 15.28 28.93
CA LEU A 448 3.18 15.77 27.87
C LEU A 448 3.96 16.36 26.69
N ASP A 449 4.98 17.19 26.96
CA ASP A 449 5.83 17.79 25.93
C ASP A 449 6.62 16.70 25.19
N GLY A 450 7.17 15.72 25.92
CA GLY A 450 7.81 14.55 25.35
C GLY A 450 6.86 13.68 24.52
N LYS A 451 5.59 13.54 24.92
CA LYS A 451 4.56 12.85 24.14
C LYS A 451 4.25 13.61 22.85
N ALA A 452 4.06 14.93 22.91
CA ALA A 452 3.79 15.75 21.73
C ALA A 452 4.94 15.67 20.71
N GLN A 453 6.18 15.72 21.17
CA GLN A 453 7.40 15.53 20.35
C GLN A 453 7.57 14.11 19.77
N LEU A 454 6.90 13.10 20.32
CA LEU A 454 6.84 11.76 19.74
C LEU A 454 5.69 11.65 18.73
N GLU A 455 4.54 12.27 19.00
CA GLU A 455 3.40 12.34 18.06
C GLU A 455 3.74 13.17 16.81
N GLU A 456 4.57 14.21 16.94
CA GLU A 456 5.14 14.99 15.84
C GLU A 456 6.10 14.14 14.98
N ARG A 457 7.11 13.50 15.59
CA ARG A 457 8.02 12.59 14.88
C ARG A 457 7.31 11.40 14.25
N GLU A 458 6.25 10.89 14.89
CA GLU A 458 5.41 9.87 14.29
C GLU A 458 4.68 10.39 13.04
N GLN A 459 4.33 11.67 12.97
CA GLN A 459 3.73 12.28 11.77
C GLN A 459 4.80 12.50 10.68
N GLU A 460 5.99 13.01 11.03
CA GLU A 460 7.14 13.12 10.12
C GLU A 460 7.44 11.76 9.47
N MET A 461 7.65 10.71 10.27
CA MET A 461 7.91 9.35 9.80
C MET A 461 6.73 8.72 9.01
N LYS A 462 5.50 9.24 9.13
CA LYS A 462 4.34 8.83 8.31
C LYS A 462 4.33 9.57 6.97
N MET A 463 4.67 10.86 6.95
CA MET A 463 4.81 11.65 5.73
C MET A 463 5.97 11.16 4.87
N GLU A 464 7.16 10.94 5.46
CA GLU A 464 8.32 10.38 4.74
C GLU A 464 7.99 9.04 4.08
N ARG A 465 7.23 8.16 4.75
CA ARG A 465 6.78 6.88 4.16
C ARG A 465 5.85 7.10 2.98
N GLN A 466 4.88 8.00 3.09
CA GLN A 466 3.98 8.32 1.97
C GLN A 466 4.74 8.96 0.78
N GLU A 467 5.75 9.79 1.05
CA GLU A 467 6.59 10.36 0.00
C GLU A 467 7.48 9.31 -0.68
N MET A 468 8.07 8.39 0.09
CA MET A 468 8.83 7.25 -0.43
C MET A 468 7.97 6.25 -1.20
N GLU A 469 6.74 6.00 -0.76
CA GLU A 469 5.75 5.18 -1.50
C GLU A 469 5.33 5.87 -2.80
N ALA A 470 5.09 7.18 -2.78
CA ALA A 470 4.80 7.97 -3.98
C ALA A 470 6.02 8.04 -4.92
N GLU A 471 7.24 8.09 -4.41
CA GLU A 471 8.46 7.95 -5.22
C GLU A 471 8.56 6.56 -5.85
N ALA A 472 8.28 5.49 -5.11
CA ALA A 472 8.30 4.13 -5.65
C ALA A 472 7.27 3.97 -6.78
N GLN A 473 6.06 4.52 -6.62
CA GLN A 473 5.05 4.58 -7.68
C GLN A 473 5.57 5.33 -8.92
N ARG A 474 6.15 6.53 -8.74
CA ARG A 474 6.76 7.32 -9.83
C ARG A 474 7.96 6.61 -10.48
N ARG A 475 8.68 5.71 -9.78
CA ARG A 475 9.77 4.89 -10.36
C ARG A 475 9.17 3.82 -11.28
N VAL A 476 8.18 3.08 -10.79
CA VAL A 476 7.45 2.06 -11.58
C VAL A 476 6.73 2.67 -12.80
N GLU A 477 6.24 3.91 -12.70
CA GLU A 477 5.69 4.64 -13.85
C GLU A 477 6.75 4.91 -14.94
N ARG A 478 7.92 5.42 -14.55
CA ARG A 478 9.04 5.64 -15.48
C ARG A 478 9.59 4.34 -16.06
N GLU A 479 9.60 3.26 -15.30
CA GLU A 479 9.99 1.93 -15.78
C GLU A 479 9.04 1.45 -16.89
N ARG A 480 7.72 1.59 -16.70
CA ARG A 480 6.72 1.30 -17.75
C ARG A 480 6.86 2.20 -18.98
N GLU A 481 7.27 3.45 -18.81
CA GLU A 481 7.56 4.35 -19.94
C GLU A 481 8.82 3.93 -20.70
N LEU A 482 9.88 3.53 -19.98
CA LEU A 482 11.09 2.96 -20.59
C LEU A 482 10.82 1.62 -21.29
N GLU A 483 9.90 0.80 -20.79
CA GLU A 483 9.43 -0.42 -21.49
C GLU A 483 8.70 -0.08 -22.79
N ARG A 484 7.71 0.84 -22.76
CA ARG A 484 7.03 1.30 -24.00
C ARG A 484 8.01 1.87 -25.03
N LEU A 485 9.01 2.64 -24.59
CA LEU A 485 10.03 3.20 -25.47
C LEU A 485 11.01 2.14 -26.01
N LYS A 486 11.22 1.02 -25.30
CA LYS A 486 11.94 -0.15 -25.84
C LYS A 486 11.10 -0.86 -26.89
N ASP A 487 9.83 -1.17 -26.58
CA ASP A 487 8.88 -1.78 -27.52
C ASP A 487 8.82 -0.99 -28.85
N ASP A 488 8.67 0.33 -28.79
CA ASP A 488 8.61 1.18 -29.98
C ASP A 488 9.97 1.27 -30.70
N ASN A 489 11.10 1.19 -29.99
CA ASN A 489 12.42 1.07 -30.62
C ASN A 489 12.57 -0.27 -31.36
N GLU A 490 12.14 -1.38 -30.74
CA GLU A 490 12.17 -2.71 -31.36
C GLU A 490 11.25 -2.80 -32.59
N ARG A 491 10.06 -2.18 -32.54
CA ARG A 491 9.15 -2.02 -33.70
C ARG A 491 9.81 -1.23 -34.83
N LEU A 492 10.44 -0.10 -34.53
CA LEU A 492 11.17 0.71 -35.52
C LEU A 492 12.37 -0.04 -36.11
N GLN A 493 13.09 -0.81 -35.31
CA GLN A 493 14.16 -1.69 -35.79
C GLN A 493 13.63 -2.84 -36.66
N ALA A 494 12.45 -3.40 -36.34
CA ALA A 494 11.82 -4.42 -37.17
C ALA A 494 11.46 -3.85 -38.55
N HIS A 495 10.79 -2.70 -38.60
CA HIS A 495 10.49 -1.99 -39.85
C HIS A 495 11.75 -1.58 -40.63
N GLN A 496 12.85 -1.22 -39.96
CA GLN A 496 14.13 -0.97 -40.63
C GLN A 496 14.69 -2.24 -41.27
N LYS A 497 14.61 -3.40 -40.60
CA LYS A 497 15.05 -4.71 -41.13
C LYS A 497 14.17 -5.15 -42.30
N GLU A 498 12.86 -4.99 -42.20
CA GLU A 498 11.89 -5.26 -43.28
C GLU A 498 12.18 -4.38 -44.51
N TRP A 499 12.37 -3.08 -44.33
CA TRP A 499 12.68 -2.15 -45.42
C TRP A 499 14.01 -2.48 -46.11
N LEU A 500 15.04 -2.86 -45.36
CA LEU A 500 16.32 -3.31 -45.91
C LEU A 500 16.18 -4.64 -46.68
N ALA A 501 15.33 -5.56 -46.22
CA ALA A 501 15.02 -6.78 -46.96
C ALA A 501 14.30 -6.48 -48.29
N SER A 502 13.25 -5.65 -48.27
CA SER A 502 12.56 -5.22 -49.50
C SER A 502 13.47 -4.46 -50.46
N GLN A 503 14.41 -3.65 -49.95
CA GLN A 503 15.43 -3.01 -50.79
C GLN A 503 16.35 -4.05 -51.46
N ALA A 504 16.80 -5.08 -50.72
CA ALA A 504 17.63 -6.14 -51.26
C ALA A 504 16.87 -6.98 -52.32
N GLU A 505 15.59 -7.27 -52.09
CA GLU A 505 14.71 -7.95 -53.05
C GLU A 505 14.53 -7.14 -54.33
N LEU A 506 14.25 -5.84 -54.24
CA LEU A 506 14.14 -4.95 -55.41
C LEU A 506 15.44 -4.84 -56.20
N LEU A 507 16.59 -4.83 -55.51
CA LEU A 507 17.91 -4.86 -56.16
C LEU A 507 18.19 -6.19 -56.86
N ALA A 508 17.74 -7.31 -56.28
CA ALA A 508 17.82 -8.64 -56.89
C ALA A 508 16.89 -8.77 -58.10
N GLN A 509 15.62 -8.35 -58.00
CA GLN A 509 14.70 -8.28 -59.14
C GLN A 509 15.29 -7.42 -60.27
N GLY A 510 15.85 -6.26 -59.93
CA GLY A 510 16.55 -5.40 -60.88
C GLY A 510 17.78 -6.05 -61.52
N SER A 511 18.45 -7.00 -60.87
CA SER A 511 19.56 -7.75 -61.49
C SER A 511 19.06 -8.87 -62.41
N VAL A 512 17.98 -9.56 -62.05
CA VAL A 512 17.30 -10.55 -62.89
C VAL A 512 16.79 -9.90 -64.18
N LEU A 513 16.04 -8.80 -64.09
CA LEU A 513 15.51 -8.07 -65.24
C LEU A 513 16.62 -7.56 -66.18
N ARG A 514 17.80 -7.19 -65.65
CA ARG A 514 18.98 -6.85 -66.48
C ARG A 514 19.58 -8.09 -67.16
N GLY A 515 19.56 -9.24 -66.50
CA GLY A 515 19.97 -10.52 -67.07
C GLY A 515 19.05 -10.96 -68.21
N GLU A 516 17.73 -10.92 -67.99
CA GLU A 516 16.70 -11.21 -68.99
C GLU A 516 16.80 -10.27 -70.19
N LEU A 517 16.90 -8.95 -69.96
CA LEU A 517 17.13 -7.98 -71.03
C LEU A 517 18.40 -8.28 -71.84
N SER A 518 19.48 -8.69 -71.18
CA SER A 518 20.74 -9.08 -71.84
C SER A 518 20.58 -10.37 -72.65
N ALA A 519 19.83 -11.35 -72.13
CA ALA A 519 19.52 -12.59 -72.84
C ALA A 519 18.68 -12.32 -74.10
N SER A 520 17.59 -11.56 -74.00
CA SER A 520 16.77 -11.18 -75.15
C SER A 520 17.52 -10.30 -76.16
N GLN A 521 18.49 -9.48 -75.72
CA GLN A 521 19.40 -8.78 -76.64
C GLN A 521 20.30 -9.76 -77.40
N LEU A 522 20.88 -10.75 -76.72
CA LEU A 522 21.69 -11.80 -77.36
C LEU A 522 20.85 -12.63 -78.34
N GLU A 523 19.66 -13.07 -77.96
CA GLU A 523 18.71 -13.76 -78.85
C GLU A 523 18.35 -12.90 -80.07
N ARG A 524 18.10 -11.60 -79.87
CA ARG A 524 17.87 -10.67 -80.99
C ARG A 524 19.06 -10.62 -81.94
N THR A 525 20.29 -10.46 -81.44
CA THR A 525 21.50 -10.44 -82.30
C THR A 525 21.74 -11.77 -83.01
N ARG A 526 21.40 -12.90 -82.37
CA ARG A 526 21.44 -14.22 -82.99
C ARG A 526 20.43 -14.32 -84.14
N LEU A 527 19.17 -13.93 -83.91
CA LEU A 527 18.12 -13.95 -84.94
C LEU A 527 18.43 -12.96 -86.08
N GLU A 528 19.06 -11.81 -85.79
CA GLU A 528 19.58 -10.90 -86.81
C GLU A 528 20.64 -11.55 -87.70
N GLY A 529 21.55 -12.36 -87.12
CA GLY A 529 22.55 -13.15 -87.83
C GLY A 529 21.98 -14.32 -88.63
N GLU A 530 21.00 -15.03 -88.08
CA GLU A 530 20.24 -16.07 -88.82
C GLU A 530 19.47 -15.44 -90.00
N LEU A 531 18.91 -14.24 -89.82
CA LEU A 531 18.27 -13.46 -90.90
C LEU A 531 19.26 -12.92 -91.94
N SER A 532 20.51 -12.57 -91.60
CA SER A 532 21.51 -12.20 -92.61
C SER A 532 21.97 -13.40 -93.43
N ALA A 533 22.21 -14.56 -92.79
CA ALA A 533 22.54 -15.80 -93.49
C ALA A 533 21.40 -16.25 -94.43
N LEU A 534 20.14 -16.09 -94.02
CA LEU A 534 18.98 -16.33 -94.89
C LEU A 534 18.88 -15.33 -96.04
N ARG A 535 19.30 -14.06 -95.87
CA ARG A 535 19.37 -13.10 -96.99
C ARG A 535 20.48 -13.45 -97.97
N GLU A 536 21.66 -13.83 -97.48
CA GLU A 536 22.80 -14.23 -98.32
C GLU A 536 22.50 -15.50 -99.14
N THR A 537 21.83 -16.49 -98.53
CA THR A 537 21.40 -17.70 -99.26
C THR A 537 20.32 -17.40 -100.30
N ASN A 538 19.34 -16.54 -100.01
CA ASN A 538 18.38 -16.09 -101.02
C ASN A 538 19.07 -15.32 -102.17
N GLN A 539 19.98 -14.38 -101.88
CA GLN A 539 20.76 -13.68 -102.92
C GLN A 539 21.60 -14.63 -103.78
N SER A 540 22.18 -15.67 -103.18
CA SER A 540 22.90 -16.73 -103.89
C SER A 540 21.98 -17.54 -104.81
N LEU A 541 20.77 -17.86 -104.34
CA LEU A 541 19.73 -18.51 -105.15
C LEU A 541 19.25 -17.60 -106.29
N ASP A 542 19.00 -16.32 -106.06
CA ASP A 542 18.63 -15.34 -107.09
C ASP A 542 19.72 -15.22 -108.17
N LEU A 543 20.99 -15.16 -107.77
CA LEU A 543 22.13 -15.18 -108.71
C LEU A 543 22.21 -16.50 -109.48
N SER A 544 21.87 -17.63 -108.86
CA SER A 544 21.81 -18.93 -109.56
C SER A 544 20.64 -18.99 -110.56
N ASN A 545 19.50 -18.41 -110.20
CA ASN A 545 18.30 -18.33 -111.03
C ASN A 545 18.52 -17.39 -112.23
N ALA A 546 19.18 -16.25 -112.02
CA ALA A 546 19.61 -15.36 -113.09
C ALA A 546 20.57 -16.07 -114.08
N ARG A 547 21.55 -16.83 -113.58
CA ARG A 547 22.45 -17.65 -114.42
C ARG A 547 21.69 -18.71 -115.23
N LEU A 548 20.77 -19.44 -114.61
CA LEU A 548 19.90 -20.42 -115.28
C LEU A 548 19.01 -19.76 -116.33
N THR A 549 18.49 -18.56 -116.04
CA THR A 549 17.70 -17.75 -116.98
C THR A 549 18.54 -17.34 -118.20
N SER A 550 19.79 -16.89 -118.01
CA SER A 550 20.71 -16.60 -119.11
C SER A 550 21.06 -17.84 -119.94
N GLN A 551 21.25 -19.01 -119.31
CA GLN A 551 21.46 -20.28 -120.00
C GLN A 551 20.22 -20.69 -120.82
N TYR A 552 19.02 -20.53 -120.26
CA TYR A 552 17.75 -20.78 -120.95
C TYR A 552 17.55 -19.84 -122.16
N GLN A 553 17.89 -18.55 -122.01
CA GLN A 553 17.86 -17.58 -123.11
C GLN A 553 18.83 -17.98 -124.22
N LEU A 554 20.07 -18.36 -123.89
CA LEU A 554 21.05 -18.83 -124.87
C LEU A 554 20.61 -20.12 -125.58
N LEU A 555 20.06 -21.10 -124.84
CA LEU A 555 19.50 -22.32 -125.43
C LEU A 555 18.30 -22.02 -126.34
N THR A 556 17.47 -21.03 -125.99
CA THR A 556 16.34 -20.58 -126.82
C THR A 556 16.82 -19.90 -128.11
N GLN A 557 17.88 -19.08 -128.04
CA GLN A 557 18.52 -18.48 -129.21
C GLN A 557 19.17 -19.54 -130.11
N LEU A 558 19.94 -20.48 -129.54
CA LEU A 558 20.56 -21.58 -130.29
C LEU A 558 19.49 -22.47 -130.94
N LYS A 559 18.41 -22.80 -130.22
CA LYS A 559 17.26 -23.49 -130.79
C LYS A 559 16.67 -22.72 -131.98
N GLY A 560 16.43 -21.41 -131.82
CA GLY A 560 15.93 -20.55 -132.88
C GLY A 560 16.83 -20.57 -134.12
N ASN A 561 18.15 -20.41 -133.93
CA ASN A 561 19.13 -20.49 -135.02
C ASN A 561 19.08 -21.85 -135.73
N MET A 562 19.03 -22.96 -135.00
CA MET A 562 18.88 -24.29 -135.61
C MET A 562 17.55 -24.46 -136.35
N GLU A 563 16.46 -23.86 -135.87
CA GLU A 563 15.17 -23.83 -136.56
C GLU A 563 15.22 -22.94 -137.83
N GLU A 564 16.01 -21.87 -137.82
CA GLU A 564 16.30 -21.04 -139.00
C GLU A 564 17.13 -21.79 -140.06
N GLU A 565 18.22 -22.46 -139.65
CA GLU A 565 19.06 -23.25 -140.55
C GLU A 565 18.29 -24.42 -141.16
N ASN A 566 17.47 -25.13 -140.37
CA ASN A 566 16.59 -26.18 -140.88
C ASN A 566 15.54 -25.63 -141.87
N ARG A 567 15.02 -24.41 -141.64
CA ARG A 567 14.13 -23.72 -142.59
C ARG A 567 14.86 -23.40 -143.90
N GLN A 568 16.06 -22.83 -143.82
CA GLN A 568 16.88 -22.52 -145.01
C GLN A 568 17.26 -23.79 -145.79
N LEU A 569 17.61 -24.88 -145.10
CA LEU A 569 17.84 -26.18 -145.73
C LEU A 569 16.58 -26.75 -146.38
N ALA A 570 15.40 -26.58 -145.76
CA ALA A 570 14.12 -26.96 -146.38
C ALA A 570 13.78 -26.10 -147.61
N GLU A 571 14.08 -24.80 -147.58
CA GLU A 571 13.93 -23.87 -148.71
C GLU A 571 14.89 -24.21 -149.86
N GLN A 572 16.16 -24.53 -149.56
CA GLN A 572 17.15 -25.01 -150.54
C GLN A 572 16.72 -26.33 -151.16
N ASN A 573 16.26 -27.31 -150.36
CA ASN A 573 15.68 -28.55 -150.87
C ASN A 573 14.44 -28.30 -151.74
N GLN A 574 13.58 -27.34 -151.38
CA GLN A 574 12.44 -26.94 -152.21
C GLN A 574 12.90 -26.28 -153.52
N GLY A 575 14.00 -25.53 -153.50
CA GLY A 575 14.69 -24.99 -154.69
C GLY A 575 15.17 -26.09 -155.61
N LEU A 576 15.99 -27.02 -155.11
CA LEU A 576 16.50 -28.19 -155.84
C LEU A 576 15.36 -29.08 -156.38
N LEU A 577 14.23 -29.19 -155.67
CA LEU A 577 13.03 -29.87 -156.15
C LEU A 577 12.32 -29.11 -157.28
N LYS A 578 12.30 -27.78 -157.28
CA LYS A 578 11.81 -26.96 -158.40
C LYS A 578 12.74 -27.09 -159.62
N GLU A 579 14.05 -27.06 -159.40
CA GLU A 579 15.05 -27.25 -160.46
C GLU A 579 14.98 -28.65 -161.08
N ASN A 580 14.83 -29.70 -160.27
CA ASN A 580 14.60 -31.06 -160.79
C ASN A 580 13.30 -31.15 -161.61
N ARG A 581 12.22 -30.49 -161.20
CA ARG A 581 10.98 -30.40 -162.00
C ARG A 581 11.21 -29.65 -163.31
N ALA A 582 11.84 -28.48 -163.28
CA ALA A 582 12.16 -27.71 -164.48
C ALA A 582 13.13 -28.44 -165.43
N LEU A 583 14.08 -29.22 -164.91
CA LEU A 583 14.97 -30.06 -165.73
C LEU A 583 14.23 -31.26 -166.32
N LEU A 584 13.29 -31.87 -165.59
CA LEU A 584 12.40 -32.90 -166.12
C LEU A 584 11.48 -32.33 -167.20
N GLU A 585 10.87 -31.16 -166.97
CA GLU A 585 10.05 -30.42 -167.94
C GLU A 585 10.88 -30.11 -169.21
N GLN A 586 12.07 -29.51 -169.08
CA GLN A 586 12.97 -29.30 -170.23
C GLN A 586 13.41 -30.62 -170.90
N SER A 587 13.51 -31.74 -170.18
CA SER A 587 13.85 -33.03 -170.79
C SER A 587 12.69 -33.58 -171.64
N LEU A 588 11.45 -33.35 -171.18
CA LEU A 588 10.23 -33.67 -171.93
C LEU A 588 10.08 -32.73 -173.13
N GLU A 589 10.32 -31.42 -172.97
CA GLU A 589 10.34 -30.45 -174.06
C GLU A 589 11.38 -30.80 -175.13
N ARG A 590 12.63 -31.10 -174.74
CA ARG A 590 13.68 -31.54 -175.69
C ARG A 590 13.30 -32.83 -176.42
N ARG A 591 12.69 -33.79 -175.72
CA ARG A 591 12.19 -35.04 -176.32
C ARG A 591 11.05 -34.74 -177.30
N ASP A 592 10.16 -33.83 -176.97
CA ASP A 592 8.99 -33.49 -177.80
C ASP A 592 9.38 -32.59 -178.99
N GLN A 593 10.43 -31.77 -178.85
CA GLN A 593 11.15 -31.12 -179.95
C GLN A 593 11.85 -32.14 -180.85
N HIS A 594 12.46 -33.19 -180.31
CA HIS A 594 13.00 -34.27 -181.14
C HIS A 594 11.89 -35.04 -181.87
N TYR A 595 10.72 -35.26 -181.26
CA TYR A 595 9.57 -35.84 -181.96
C TYR A 595 8.99 -34.90 -183.04
N SER A 596 8.96 -33.58 -182.84
CA SER A 596 8.54 -32.63 -183.88
C SER A 596 9.56 -32.56 -185.03
N GLN A 597 10.86 -32.50 -184.74
CA GLN A 597 11.94 -32.62 -185.73
C GLN A 597 11.86 -33.95 -186.49
N GLN A 598 11.58 -35.07 -185.80
CA GLN A 598 11.40 -36.37 -186.44
C GLN A 598 10.19 -36.38 -187.39
N ARG A 599 9.09 -35.71 -187.02
CA ARG A 599 7.95 -35.49 -187.92
C ARG A 599 8.35 -34.62 -189.11
N GLU A 600 9.02 -33.50 -188.90
CA GLU A 600 9.53 -32.67 -190.00
C GLU A 600 10.46 -33.45 -190.94
N TYR A 601 11.35 -34.30 -190.42
CA TYR A 601 12.20 -35.15 -191.26
C TYR A 601 11.39 -36.21 -192.02
N GLN A 602 10.29 -36.73 -191.46
CA GLN A 602 9.37 -37.62 -192.19
C GLN A 602 8.60 -36.86 -193.29
N GLU A 603 8.19 -35.62 -193.02
CA GLU A 603 7.53 -34.73 -193.98
C GLU A 603 8.50 -34.34 -195.10
N LYS A 604 9.72 -33.87 -194.79
CA LYS A 604 10.82 -33.60 -195.73
C LYS A 604 11.26 -34.84 -196.51
N LEU A 605 11.21 -36.04 -195.92
CA LEU A 605 11.39 -37.31 -196.66
C LEU A 605 10.22 -37.60 -197.61
N SER A 606 9.00 -37.19 -197.29
CA SER A 606 7.84 -37.29 -198.21
C SER A 606 7.93 -36.27 -199.35
N GLU A 607 8.48 -35.08 -199.08
CA GLU A 607 8.78 -34.04 -200.07
C GLU A 607 9.91 -34.48 -200.98
N LEU A 608 11.06 -34.93 -200.45
CA LEU A 608 12.15 -35.49 -201.25
C LEU A 608 11.72 -36.73 -202.06
N ARG A 609 10.72 -37.50 -201.59
CA ARG A 609 10.09 -38.55 -202.43
C ARG A 609 9.27 -37.96 -203.57
N ARG A 610 8.49 -36.89 -203.34
CA ARG A 610 7.79 -36.13 -204.40
C ARG A 610 8.76 -35.43 -205.35
N GLU A 611 9.88 -34.91 -204.89
CA GLU A 611 10.87 -34.23 -205.72
C GLU A 611 11.76 -35.19 -206.48
N LYS A 612 12.12 -36.34 -205.89
CA LYS A 612 12.66 -37.48 -206.63
C LYS A 612 11.70 -37.92 -207.72
N GLN A 613 10.39 -37.95 -207.48
CA GLN A 613 9.39 -38.25 -208.51
C GLN A 613 9.44 -37.23 -209.66
N LYS A 614 9.38 -35.92 -209.35
CA LYS A 614 9.51 -34.82 -210.33
C LYS A 614 10.85 -34.83 -211.09
N LEU A 615 11.95 -35.22 -210.43
CA LEU A 615 13.28 -35.31 -211.03
C LEU A 615 13.42 -36.55 -211.91
N VAL A 616 12.85 -37.69 -211.53
CA VAL A 616 12.74 -38.87 -212.39
C VAL A 616 11.94 -38.52 -213.65
N GLU A 617 10.83 -37.79 -213.52
CA GLU A 617 10.05 -37.27 -214.67
C GLU A 617 10.92 -36.35 -215.56
N LYS A 618 11.57 -35.32 -215.00
CA LYS A 618 12.43 -34.40 -215.77
C LYS A 618 13.66 -35.06 -216.41
N ILE A 619 14.27 -36.04 -215.75
CA ILE A 619 15.40 -36.82 -216.30
C ILE A 619 14.88 -37.72 -217.45
N MET A 620 13.72 -38.36 -217.27
CA MET A 620 13.05 -39.12 -218.34
C MET A 620 12.58 -38.25 -219.52
N ASP A 621 12.50 -36.91 -219.36
CA ASP A 621 12.21 -35.95 -220.43
C ASP A 621 13.50 -35.44 -221.11
N GLN A 622 14.54 -35.07 -220.34
CA GLN A 622 15.79 -34.53 -220.92
C GLN A 622 16.64 -35.57 -221.66
N TYR A 623 16.63 -36.84 -221.23
CA TYR A 623 17.31 -37.92 -221.95
C TYR A 623 16.56 -38.41 -223.22
N ARG A 624 15.54 -37.69 -223.72
CA ARG A 624 14.85 -38.02 -225.00
C ARG A 624 15.52 -37.46 -226.26
N VAL A 625 16.50 -36.56 -226.14
CA VAL A 625 16.89 -35.67 -227.26
C VAL A 625 18.27 -35.95 -227.86
N LEU A 626 19.18 -36.66 -227.17
CA LEU A 626 20.58 -36.75 -227.59
C LEU A 626 21.21 -38.15 -227.76
N GLU A 627 20.46 -39.24 -227.61
CA GLU A 627 20.63 -40.44 -228.46
C GLU A 627 19.41 -41.37 -228.34
N PRO A 628 19.00 -42.10 -229.39
CA PRO A 628 17.85 -42.99 -229.32
C PRO A 628 18.25 -44.42 -228.94
N ASN A 629 17.79 -44.91 -227.79
CA ASN A 629 16.82 -46.01 -227.87
C ASN A 629 15.91 -46.22 -226.65
N MET A 630 14.77 -46.81 -226.96
CA MET A 630 13.70 -47.43 -226.16
C MET A 630 13.93 -47.54 -224.63
N GLN A 631 13.12 -46.82 -223.82
CA GLN A 631 11.95 -47.33 -223.08
C GLN A 631 12.32 -48.02 -221.73
N SER A 632 11.64 -47.78 -220.59
CA SER A 632 10.19 -47.75 -220.30
C SER A 632 9.55 -49.15 -220.46
N PRO A 633 8.51 -49.56 -219.70
CA PRO A 633 7.68 -48.82 -218.74
C PRO A 633 7.73 -49.55 -217.35
N ASN A 634 6.71 -49.82 -216.51
CA ASN A 634 5.26 -49.56 -216.49
C ASN A 634 4.66 -49.88 -215.08
N ILE A 635 3.33 -49.82 -214.99
CA ILE A 635 2.44 -50.64 -214.13
C ILE A 635 2.54 -50.33 -212.62
N LYS A 636 1.70 -49.44 -212.07
CA LYS A 636 0.22 -49.43 -211.92
C LYS A 636 -0.32 -50.28 -210.74
N ALA A 637 -0.48 -49.58 -209.61
CA ALA A 637 -1.75 -49.46 -208.87
C ALA A 637 -2.39 -50.70 -208.17
N LYS A 638 -3.54 -50.43 -207.52
CA LYS A 638 -4.63 -51.31 -207.03
C LYS A 638 -4.55 -51.89 -205.59
N LYS A 639 -5.47 -51.35 -204.77
CA LYS A 639 -6.57 -52.06 -204.06
C LYS A 639 -6.31 -52.99 -202.84
N SER A 640 -6.87 -52.54 -201.70
CA SER A 640 -8.04 -53.14 -201.00
C SER A 640 -7.88 -54.27 -199.94
N ASN A 641 -8.81 -54.23 -198.96
CA ASN A 641 -9.31 -55.36 -198.12
C ASN A 641 -8.33 -55.96 -197.08
N TRP A 642 -8.70 -56.79 -196.09
CA TRP A 642 -9.99 -57.39 -195.62
C TRP A 642 -9.81 -57.80 -194.12
N ILE A 643 -10.77 -57.59 -193.21
CA ILE A 643 -11.79 -58.57 -192.72
C ILE A 643 -11.21 -59.99 -192.51
N ALA A 644 -10.67 -60.41 -191.36
CA ALA A 644 -11.25 -60.60 -190.01
C ALA A 644 -12.00 -61.93 -189.77
N ASP A 645 -11.62 -62.65 -188.70
CA ASP A 645 -12.34 -63.80 -188.08
C ASP A 645 -11.81 -63.95 -186.64
N ARG A 646 -12.53 -64.13 -185.52
CA ARG A 646 -13.93 -64.46 -185.17
C ARG A 646 -14.31 -65.93 -184.89
N MET A 647 -13.44 -66.61 -184.15
CA MET A 647 -13.85 -67.60 -183.14
C MET A 647 -13.90 -66.95 -181.74
N LYS A 648 -14.64 -67.41 -180.73
CA LYS A 648 -16.00 -67.96 -180.55
C LYS A 648 -16.05 -68.41 -179.08
N LYS A 649 -16.88 -67.75 -178.26
CA LYS A 649 -17.66 -68.24 -177.09
C LYS A 649 -17.02 -69.29 -176.13
N LEU A 650 -17.05 -69.00 -174.80
CA LEU A 650 -17.85 -69.76 -173.81
C LEU A 650 -17.92 -69.07 -172.42
N ILE A 651 -19.02 -69.30 -171.68
CA ILE A 651 -19.19 -69.22 -170.19
C ILE A 651 -19.01 -67.85 -169.49
N LYS A 652 -20.02 -66.95 -169.54
CA LYS A 652 -20.80 -66.44 -168.35
C LYS A 652 -21.82 -65.32 -168.69
N PRO A 653 -23.05 -65.43 -168.16
CA PRO A 653 -23.88 -64.28 -167.76
C PRO A 653 -24.29 -64.37 -166.27
N ARG A 654 -24.34 -63.23 -165.54
CA ARG A 654 -24.93 -62.98 -164.20
C ARG A 654 -24.58 -61.53 -163.77
N GLY A 655 -25.30 -60.79 -162.92
CA GLY A 655 -26.62 -61.00 -162.31
C GLY A 655 -26.64 -60.79 -160.78
N GLY A 656 -26.93 -59.54 -160.34
CA GLY A 656 -27.08 -59.14 -158.93
C GLY A 656 -25.82 -58.50 -158.31
N GLY A 657 -25.91 -57.41 -157.52
CA GLY A 657 -27.12 -56.66 -157.15
C GLY A 657 -26.82 -55.31 -156.46
N ARG A 658 -27.87 -54.49 -156.31
CA ARG A 658 -27.94 -53.25 -155.52
C ARG A 658 -28.88 -53.51 -154.34
N GLU A 659 -28.70 -52.78 -153.24
CA GLU A 659 -29.20 -53.05 -151.86
C GLU A 659 -28.25 -53.96 -151.04
N GLY A 660 -27.86 -53.60 -149.81
CA GLY A 660 -28.07 -52.33 -149.11
C GLY A 660 -27.65 -52.38 -147.62
N ARG A 661 -27.55 -51.21 -146.97
CA ARG A 661 -27.14 -50.98 -145.55
C ARG A 661 -25.63 -51.18 -145.30
N ALA A 662 -24.95 -50.52 -144.35
CA ALA A 662 -25.19 -49.23 -143.66
C ALA A 662 -23.91 -48.84 -142.84
N LEU A 663 -23.86 -47.60 -142.30
CA LEU A 663 -22.89 -47.08 -141.29
C LEU A 663 -21.43 -46.92 -141.82
N PHE A 664 -20.57 -45.98 -141.36
CA PHE A 664 -20.66 -44.79 -140.48
C PHE A 664 -19.52 -43.82 -140.96
N THR A 665 -19.65 -42.49 -141.11
CA THR A 665 -19.73 -41.40 -140.09
C THR A 665 -18.47 -41.30 -139.20
N ALA A 666 -17.81 -40.16 -138.95
CA ALA A 666 -17.79 -38.83 -139.58
C ALA A 666 -16.57 -37.99 -139.10
N ALA A 667 -16.60 -36.67 -139.33
CA ALA A 667 -15.55 -35.68 -139.13
C ALA A 667 -15.01 -35.49 -137.68
N GLY A 668 -13.67 -35.38 -137.58
CA GLY A 668 -12.93 -34.19 -137.12
C GLY A 668 -13.10 -33.60 -135.70
N SER A 669 -12.52 -32.41 -135.54
CA SER A 669 -12.59 -31.50 -134.37
C SER A 669 -11.57 -31.69 -133.22
N VAL A 670 -11.63 -30.76 -132.26
CA VAL A 670 -10.51 -30.21 -131.46
C VAL A 670 -10.49 -30.60 -129.97
N GLU A 671 -9.33 -30.33 -129.35
CA GLU A 671 -9.11 -29.87 -127.96
C GLU A 671 -9.37 -30.78 -126.73
N ASN A 672 -8.44 -30.63 -125.77
CA ASN A 672 -8.59 -30.67 -124.30
C ASN A 672 -9.45 -31.77 -123.64
N LEU A 673 -8.82 -32.63 -122.83
CA LEU A 673 -8.86 -32.47 -121.36
C LEU A 673 -7.93 -33.48 -120.65
N ALA A 674 -7.83 -33.35 -119.32
CA ALA A 674 -7.14 -34.27 -118.44
C ALA A 674 -8.12 -35.10 -117.58
N ASP A 675 -7.53 -36.00 -116.78
CA ASP A 675 -8.04 -36.60 -115.55
C ASP A 675 -8.91 -37.89 -115.54
N SER A 676 -8.32 -38.88 -114.85
CA SER A 676 -8.91 -39.74 -113.81
C SER A 676 -9.83 -40.96 -114.08
N THR A 677 -9.35 -42.10 -113.54
CA THR A 677 -10.04 -43.17 -112.76
C THR A 677 -11.20 -43.98 -113.35
N GLU A 678 -11.00 -45.31 -113.47
CA GLU A 678 -11.54 -46.38 -112.59
C GLU A 678 -11.11 -47.77 -113.14
N PHE A 679 -10.46 -48.65 -112.35
CA PHE A 679 -11.03 -49.77 -111.56
C PHE A 679 -11.46 -50.97 -112.45
N THR A 680 -10.99 -52.21 -112.23
CA THR A 680 -11.17 -53.08 -111.04
C THR A 680 -10.02 -54.08 -110.77
N SER A 681 -9.82 -54.42 -109.49
CA SER A 681 -9.65 -55.78 -108.89
C SER A 681 -8.70 -56.84 -109.50
N ASP A 682 -7.94 -57.64 -108.74
CA ASP A 682 -7.69 -57.82 -107.29
C ASP A 682 -6.49 -58.81 -107.11
N ALA A 683 -5.97 -59.27 -105.96
CA ALA A 683 -6.25 -59.15 -104.50
C ALA A 683 -4.98 -59.52 -103.68
N HIS A 684 -5.09 -59.51 -102.34
CA HIS A 684 -4.21 -60.14 -101.32
C HIS A 684 -2.84 -59.47 -101.04
N THR A 685 -2.41 -59.16 -99.79
CA THR A 685 -3.07 -59.25 -98.45
C THR A 685 -2.34 -58.34 -97.42
N SER A 686 -3.10 -57.53 -96.63
CA SER A 686 -2.80 -56.86 -95.32
C SER A 686 -1.44 -56.11 -95.10
N GLN A 687 -1.27 -54.82 -94.76
CA GLN A 687 -2.03 -53.82 -93.93
C GLN A 687 -2.22 -54.21 -92.44
N PRO A 688 -2.31 -53.28 -91.44
CA PRO A 688 -2.54 -51.81 -91.46
C PRO A 688 -1.35 -50.95 -90.92
N ASP A 689 -1.27 -49.60 -90.84
CA ASP A 689 -2.12 -48.36 -90.95
C ASP A 689 -2.02 -47.49 -89.63
N PRO A 690 -2.48 -46.21 -89.51
CA PRO A 690 -1.62 -45.11 -88.98
C PRO A 690 -2.32 -44.13 -87.99
N ARG A 691 -1.73 -42.92 -87.82
CA ARG A 691 -2.29 -41.61 -87.35
C ARG A 691 -1.87 -41.07 -85.96
N SER A 692 -1.64 -39.74 -85.95
CA SER A 692 -1.89 -38.74 -84.89
C SER A 692 -1.12 -38.76 -83.54
N ALA A 693 -0.93 -37.55 -82.99
CA ALA A 693 -0.51 -37.24 -81.62
C ALA A 693 -1.77 -37.08 -80.69
N PRO A 694 -1.71 -36.72 -79.38
CA PRO A 694 -0.57 -36.30 -78.54
C PRO A 694 -0.56 -36.90 -77.08
N VAL A 695 0.11 -36.22 -76.12
CA VAL A 695 0.00 -36.32 -74.63
C VAL A 695 0.95 -37.28 -73.87
N SER A 696 1.35 -36.85 -72.65
CA SER A 696 2.18 -37.48 -71.60
C SER A 696 1.47 -38.65 -70.84
N PRO A 697 2.02 -39.39 -69.82
CA PRO A 697 2.79 -38.91 -68.64
C PRO A 697 3.93 -39.86 -68.14
N SER A 698 3.99 -40.23 -66.84
CA SER A 698 5.25 -40.45 -66.08
C SER A 698 5.24 -41.49 -64.92
N LEU A 699 6.46 -41.99 -64.57
CA LEU A 699 6.94 -42.58 -63.27
C LEU A 699 6.61 -44.05 -62.85
N LEU A 700 7.40 -44.55 -61.87
CA LEU A 700 7.26 -45.76 -60.99
C LEU A 700 7.80 -47.13 -61.54
N ARG A 701 8.31 -48.14 -60.77
CA ARG A 701 8.73 -48.30 -59.32
C ARG A 701 9.36 -49.71 -58.98
N LYS A 702 10.41 -49.76 -58.12
CA LYS A 702 10.99 -50.91 -57.31
C LYS A 702 11.66 -52.11 -58.05
N ALA A 703 12.74 -52.80 -57.62
CA ALA A 703 13.38 -53.24 -56.33
C ALA A 703 13.01 -54.70 -55.91
N PRO A 704 13.73 -55.47 -55.02
CA PRO A 704 14.85 -55.17 -54.07
C PRO A 704 16.13 -56.07 -54.33
N SER A 705 16.94 -56.72 -53.44
CA SER A 705 17.02 -56.97 -51.96
C SER A 705 18.36 -57.62 -51.46
N GLN A 706 18.74 -57.31 -50.20
CA GLN A 706 19.44 -58.12 -49.13
C GLN A 706 20.96 -58.45 -49.07
N THR A 707 21.46 -58.30 -47.81
CA THR A 707 22.54 -58.99 -47.02
C THR A 707 24.03 -58.56 -47.03
N GLU A 708 24.60 -58.60 -45.81
CA GLU A 708 25.94 -58.24 -45.24
C GLU A 708 26.85 -59.50 -45.10
N PRO A 709 28.11 -59.52 -44.52
CA PRO A 709 28.84 -58.50 -43.71
C PRO A 709 30.40 -58.35 -43.91
N ASP A 710 31.03 -57.55 -43.03
CA ASP A 710 32.31 -57.76 -42.27
C ASP A 710 33.63 -56.93 -42.48
N ILE A 711 33.96 -56.15 -41.43
CA ILE A 711 35.24 -55.97 -40.68
C ILE A 711 36.53 -55.40 -41.33
N SER A 712 36.99 -54.20 -40.90
CA SER A 712 38.35 -53.91 -40.33
C SER A 712 38.65 -52.40 -40.04
N VAL A 713 39.56 -52.11 -39.08
CA VAL A 713 39.95 -50.77 -38.51
C VAL A 713 41.37 -50.88 -37.84
N PRO A 714 42.10 -49.82 -37.35
CA PRO A 714 41.67 -48.50 -36.83
C PRO A 714 42.52 -47.24 -37.22
N GLY A 715 43.50 -46.81 -36.38
CA GLY A 715 44.22 -45.50 -36.44
C GLY A 715 45.70 -45.59 -36.89
N THR A 716 46.62 -44.66 -36.60
CA THR A 716 46.70 -43.55 -35.59
C THR A 716 47.68 -42.42 -36.07
N PRO A 717 48.01 -41.33 -35.30
CA PRO A 717 48.43 -40.02 -35.87
C PRO A 717 49.89 -39.56 -35.63
N THR A 718 50.25 -38.38 -36.15
CA THR A 718 51.42 -37.55 -35.71
C THR A 718 51.10 -36.04 -35.76
N LEU A 719 51.66 -35.23 -34.85
CA LEU A 719 51.47 -33.77 -34.76
C LEU A 719 52.58 -32.97 -35.48
N ARG A 720 52.25 -31.78 -36.02
CA ARG A 720 52.93 -30.52 -35.57
C ARG A 720 52.22 -29.21 -35.96
N SER A 721 52.42 -28.24 -35.07
CA SER A 721 51.95 -26.84 -35.01
C SER A 721 52.09 -26.00 -36.30
N GLY A 722 51.19 -25.03 -36.48
CA GLY A 722 51.32 -23.91 -37.44
C GLY A 722 50.14 -22.93 -37.39
N SER A 723 50.42 -21.63 -37.27
CA SER A 723 49.45 -20.53 -37.46
C SER A 723 48.77 -20.60 -38.84
N GLY A 724 47.52 -20.17 -39.07
CA GLY A 724 46.73 -19.17 -38.35
C GLY A 724 46.43 -18.00 -39.30
N GLY A 725 45.16 -17.67 -39.51
CA GLY A 725 44.75 -16.61 -40.44
C GLY A 725 43.24 -16.62 -40.72
N ARG A 726 42.56 -15.50 -40.46
CA ARG A 726 41.08 -15.40 -40.56
C ARG A 726 40.67 -14.54 -41.74
N ARG A 727 39.70 -15.06 -42.49
CA ARG A 727 38.86 -14.44 -43.54
C ARG A 727 38.75 -12.90 -43.46
N LYS A 728 39.02 -12.20 -44.56
CA LYS A 728 38.55 -10.82 -44.82
C LYS A 728 37.31 -10.85 -45.72
N LEU A 729 36.23 -10.20 -45.29
CA LEU A 729 35.22 -9.57 -46.13
C LEU A 729 34.97 -8.19 -45.53
N GLY A 730 35.03 -7.14 -46.34
CA GLY A 730 34.87 -5.75 -45.88
C GLY A 730 33.49 -5.20 -46.22
N SER A 731 32.99 -4.29 -45.39
CA SER A 731 31.82 -3.46 -45.70
C SER A 731 32.18 -1.98 -45.58
N ARG A 732 31.49 -1.15 -46.39
CA ARG A 732 31.36 0.30 -46.18
C ARG A 732 30.26 0.54 -45.12
N HIS A 733 30.08 1.69 -44.49
CA HIS A 733 30.25 3.07 -44.97
C HIS A 733 30.66 4.05 -43.84
N GLY A 734 31.29 5.17 -44.21
CA GLY A 734 31.65 6.28 -43.31
C GLY A 734 30.85 7.57 -43.59
N TRP A 735 30.93 8.54 -42.66
CA TRP A 735 30.02 9.69 -42.52
C TRP A 735 30.59 11.06 -42.96
N GLY A 736 29.69 12.04 -43.09
CA GLY A 736 29.95 13.48 -42.89
C GLY A 736 30.59 14.25 -44.07
N LEU A 737 30.84 15.56 -43.97
CA LEU A 737 30.27 16.66 -43.16
C LEU A 737 30.87 17.99 -43.68
N GLY A 738 30.24 19.15 -43.46
CA GLY A 738 30.83 20.44 -43.86
C GLY A 738 30.10 21.67 -43.31
N LEU A 739 30.84 22.63 -42.72
CA LEU A 739 30.29 23.83 -42.08
C LEU A 739 30.61 25.12 -42.84
N ALA A 740 29.68 26.10 -42.83
CA ALA A 740 29.98 27.50 -43.12
C ALA A 740 29.00 28.49 -42.43
N ARG A 741 29.28 28.81 -41.15
CA ARG A 741 29.16 30.13 -40.48
C ARG A 741 28.26 31.24 -41.11
N GLY A 742 27.24 31.73 -40.38
CA GLY A 742 26.73 33.11 -40.61
C GLY A 742 25.40 33.57 -39.97
N GLY A 743 25.48 34.28 -38.83
CA GLY A 743 24.72 35.53 -38.57
C GLY A 743 23.18 35.58 -38.45
N SER A 744 22.69 35.74 -37.21
CA SER A 744 21.64 36.70 -36.80
C SER A 744 20.22 36.68 -37.43
N GLY A 745 19.30 35.99 -36.74
CA GLY A 745 18.13 36.68 -36.15
C GLY A 745 16.75 36.62 -36.85
N VAL A 746 15.75 37.14 -36.10
CA VAL A 746 14.32 37.34 -36.43
C VAL A 746 13.45 36.08 -36.49
N SER A 747 12.44 36.04 -35.60
CA SER A 747 11.37 35.05 -35.55
C SER A 747 10.32 35.26 -36.64
N GLN A 748 9.70 34.17 -37.13
CA GLN A 748 8.31 34.23 -37.57
C GLN A 748 7.61 32.86 -37.49
N SER A 749 6.35 32.89 -37.09
CA SER A 749 5.43 31.75 -37.02
C SER A 749 4.90 31.36 -38.41
N PHE A 750 4.52 30.09 -38.62
CA PHE A 750 3.25 29.78 -39.30
C PHE A 750 2.75 28.35 -39.11
N SER A 751 1.43 28.23 -38.96
CA SER A 751 0.60 27.02 -39.04
C SER A 751 -0.88 27.44 -39.06
N PRO A 752 -1.84 26.64 -39.54
CA PRO A 752 -1.75 25.44 -40.38
C PRO A 752 -2.47 25.66 -41.75
N GLY A 753 -2.77 24.60 -42.51
CA GLY A 753 -3.63 24.66 -43.70
C GLY A 753 -4.23 23.31 -44.11
N ASP A 754 -5.56 23.29 -44.31
CA ASP A 754 -6.35 22.11 -44.71
C ASP A 754 -5.97 21.53 -46.09
N ASN A 755 -6.38 20.27 -46.36
CA ASN A 755 -7.14 19.95 -47.58
C ASN A 755 -7.87 18.58 -47.54
N LYS A 756 -9.21 18.64 -47.46
CA LYS A 756 -10.20 17.85 -48.22
C LYS A 756 -10.30 16.32 -48.05
N THR A 757 -11.42 15.91 -47.44
CA THR A 757 -12.12 14.65 -47.75
C THR A 757 -13.05 14.79 -48.99
N PRO A 758 -13.33 13.70 -49.73
CA PRO A 758 -14.39 13.65 -50.74
C PRO A 758 -15.65 12.87 -50.25
N PRO A 759 -16.88 13.33 -50.51
CA PRO A 759 -18.11 12.63 -50.09
C PRO A 759 -18.88 11.97 -51.25
N ARG A 760 -19.59 10.86 -50.96
CA ARG A 760 -20.91 10.56 -51.59
C ARG A 760 -21.72 9.49 -50.85
N GLN A 761 -23.04 9.59 -50.98
CA GLN A 761 -24.07 8.80 -50.29
C GLN A 761 -24.73 7.81 -51.27
N ARG A 762 -25.27 6.67 -50.77
CA ARG A 762 -26.73 6.37 -50.84
C ARG A 762 -27.15 4.98 -50.30
N LEU A 763 -28.36 4.97 -49.69
CA LEU A 763 -29.34 3.87 -49.61
C LEU A 763 -28.91 2.58 -48.87
N ARG A 764 -29.83 1.69 -48.46
CA ARG A 764 -31.07 1.84 -47.66
C ARG A 764 -31.51 0.43 -47.22
N SER A 765 -31.77 0.24 -45.92
CA SER A 765 -32.74 -0.71 -45.31
C SER A 765 -33.19 -2.00 -46.05
N SER A 766 -33.07 -3.14 -45.33
CA SER A 766 -34.05 -4.25 -45.20
C SER A 766 -33.72 -5.64 -45.81
N GLN A 767 -34.02 -6.68 -45.01
CA GLN A 767 -34.46 -8.05 -45.38
C GLN A 767 -33.57 -8.93 -46.31
N ASN A 768 -32.87 -9.91 -45.73
CA ASN A 768 -33.37 -11.32 -45.66
C ASN A 768 -32.33 -12.33 -45.13
N THR A 769 -32.81 -13.28 -44.32
CA THR A 769 -32.24 -14.63 -44.06
C THR A 769 -33.11 -15.66 -44.86
N PRO A 770 -32.95 -17.01 -44.81
CA PRO A 770 -32.06 -17.87 -43.99
C PRO A 770 -31.36 -19.00 -44.82
N THR A 771 -31.16 -20.20 -44.22
CA THR A 771 -30.78 -21.51 -44.87
C THR A 771 -29.25 -21.72 -44.95
N VAL A 772 -28.61 -22.77 -44.39
CA VAL A 772 -29.09 -23.92 -43.56
C VAL A 772 -27.94 -24.63 -42.79
N LEU A 773 -28.27 -25.36 -41.70
CA LEU A 773 -27.75 -26.65 -41.14
C LEU A 773 -26.27 -27.11 -41.33
N TRP A 774 -25.64 -27.90 -40.44
CA TRP A 774 -26.13 -28.92 -39.46
C TRP A 774 -25.18 -29.08 -38.24
N GLU A 775 -25.70 -29.70 -37.16
CA GLU A 775 -25.06 -30.53 -36.09
C GLU A 775 -23.72 -30.14 -35.40
N GLY A 776 -23.51 -30.33 -34.08
CA GLY A 776 -24.47 -30.60 -32.98
C GLY A 776 -24.28 -31.90 -32.17
N ASP A 777 -23.56 -31.82 -31.05
CA ASP A 777 -23.73 -32.66 -29.84
C ASP A 777 -23.26 -31.81 -28.64
N ARG A 778 -24.13 -31.44 -27.69
CA ARG A 778 -24.71 -32.19 -26.54
C ARG A 778 -23.72 -32.41 -25.37
N GLY A 779 -24.09 -32.08 -24.12
CA GLY A 779 -25.39 -31.54 -23.70
C GLY A 779 -25.42 -30.95 -22.28
N GLU A 780 -26.57 -30.35 -21.97
CA GLU A 780 -26.90 -29.68 -20.71
C GLU A 780 -27.30 -30.71 -19.64
N THR A 781 -27.55 -30.33 -18.38
CA THR A 781 -28.92 -29.95 -17.99
C THR A 781 -29.02 -29.33 -16.58
N ASN A 782 -30.04 -28.48 -16.45
CA ASN A 782 -30.79 -28.12 -15.22
C ASN A 782 -30.16 -27.21 -14.16
N ALA A 783 -30.92 -26.17 -13.85
CA ALA A 783 -30.85 -25.35 -12.66
C ALA A 783 -32.13 -25.63 -11.78
N PRO A 784 -32.71 -24.67 -11.05
CA PRO A 784 -32.36 -24.37 -9.66
C PRO A 784 -33.53 -24.53 -8.67
N GLN A 785 -33.26 -24.66 -7.36
CA GLN A 785 -34.13 -24.11 -6.30
C GLN A 785 -33.44 -24.06 -4.92
N ALA A 786 -34.17 -23.62 -3.90
CA ALA A 786 -33.69 -23.27 -2.56
C ALA A 786 -34.48 -24.00 -1.44
N ALA A 787 -34.22 -23.60 -0.19
CA ALA A 787 -34.94 -23.87 1.05
C ALA A 787 -34.56 -25.13 1.89
N ASP A 788 -34.00 -24.81 3.06
CA ASP A 788 -34.38 -25.27 4.41
C ASP A 788 -33.98 -26.64 5.02
N THR A 789 -33.82 -26.54 6.35
CA THR A 789 -33.66 -27.59 7.38
C THR A 789 -32.30 -28.32 7.48
N ALA A 790 -31.78 -28.65 8.68
CA ALA A 790 -32.04 -28.12 10.03
C ALA A 790 -30.97 -28.61 11.03
N LEU A 791 -30.90 -27.94 12.21
CA LEU A 791 -30.48 -28.47 13.53
C LEU A 791 -29.07 -29.11 13.69
N THR A 792 -28.27 -28.48 14.55
CA THR A 792 -27.93 -29.08 15.86
C THR A 792 -27.79 -27.93 16.89
N THR A 793 -28.06 -28.19 18.17
CA THR A 793 -28.44 -27.20 19.18
C THR A 793 -27.50 -27.19 20.39
N GLN A 794 -27.62 -26.17 21.26
CA GLN A 794 -26.94 -25.89 22.55
C GLN A 794 -25.73 -24.95 22.44
N GLY A 795 -25.69 -23.78 23.09
CA GLY A 795 -26.77 -23.05 23.77
C GLY A 795 -26.94 -23.30 25.28
N SER A 796 -26.53 -22.32 26.08
CA SER A 796 -27.28 -21.86 27.26
C SER A 796 -27.01 -20.36 27.45
N VAL A 797 -28.07 -19.59 27.65
CA VAL A 797 -28.06 -18.24 28.23
C VAL A 797 -28.51 -18.40 29.70
N ASP A 798 -28.44 -17.31 30.48
CA ASP A 798 -29.40 -16.82 31.48
C ASP A 798 -28.64 -15.82 32.39
N GLU A 799 -28.95 -14.51 32.40
CA GLU A 799 -30.11 -13.82 33.03
C GLU A 799 -29.96 -13.65 34.57
N ASP A 800 -30.33 -12.54 35.22
CA ASP A 800 -30.77 -11.18 34.79
C ASP A 800 -30.70 -10.19 36.01
N GLN A 801 -30.94 -8.89 35.78
CA GLN A 801 -31.24 -7.79 36.73
C GLN A 801 -30.13 -7.35 37.74
N GLY A 802 -29.97 -6.06 38.06
CA GLY A 802 -30.61 -4.83 37.55
C GLY A 802 -30.77 -3.74 38.63
N LYS A 803 -30.70 -2.44 38.27
CA LYS A 803 -31.32 -1.28 38.98
C LYS A 803 -31.05 0.09 38.34
N ASP A 804 -31.87 1.08 38.73
CA ASP A 804 -32.14 2.33 38.03
C ASP A 804 -31.50 3.61 38.61
N ASN A 805 -31.82 4.73 37.92
CA ASN A 805 -31.72 6.17 38.23
C ASN A 805 -30.45 6.93 37.72
N GLN A 806 -30.51 8.03 36.94
CA GLN A 806 -31.48 9.11 36.63
C GLN A 806 -31.21 10.43 37.41
N HIS A 807 -31.25 11.58 36.69
CA HIS A 807 -30.92 12.97 37.11
C HIS A 807 -29.41 13.30 37.21
N SER A 808 -28.91 14.51 36.89
CA SER A 808 -29.47 15.66 36.13
C SER A 808 -28.33 16.55 35.58
N SER A 809 -28.68 17.69 34.96
CA SER A 809 -27.80 18.83 34.64
C SER A 809 -27.19 19.47 35.92
N ASP A 810 -26.17 20.33 35.87
CA ASP A 810 -26.20 21.71 35.32
C ASP A 810 -24.84 22.23 34.80
N ASP A 811 -24.90 23.35 34.04
CA ASP A 811 -23.76 24.16 33.61
C ASP A 811 -23.05 24.88 34.78
N THR A 812 -21.76 25.16 34.64
CA THR A 812 -21.21 26.45 35.08
C THR A 812 -19.94 26.83 34.33
N ALA A 813 -19.87 28.09 33.90
CA ALA A 813 -18.64 28.71 33.40
C ALA A 813 -18.25 29.89 34.32
N THR A 814 -16.96 30.01 34.61
CA THR A 814 -16.29 31.12 35.31
C THR A 814 -14.84 31.19 34.80
N ALA A 815 -14.20 32.33 34.54
CA ALA A 815 -14.55 33.75 34.76
C ALA A 815 -14.79 34.14 36.22
#